data_AF-A0A816QRL9-F1
#
_entry.id   AF-A0A816QRL9-F1
#
_cell.length_a   1.000
_cell.length_b   1.000
_cell.length_c   1.000
_cell.angle_alpha   90.00
_cell.angle_beta   90.00
_cell.angle_gamma   90.00
#
_symmetry.space_group_name_H-M   'P 1'
#
loop_
_entity.id
_entity.type
_entity.pdbx_description
1 polymer ?
#
loop_
_entity_poly.entity_id
_entity_poly.type
_entity_poly.pdbx_seq_one_letter_code
_entity_poly.pdbx_strand_id
1 'polypeptide(L)'
;MANEIPTKGILKTEALKHYILETSAYPREHELLKELRKATVQKYGNLSEMEVPVDEGLLLSMLFKITNAKNTLELGVFTGYSLLSTALALPDDGRITAIDIDKEAYEVGLEFIKKAGVDHKINFIHSDGIKALDQLVKDKKEFDFAFADADKSNYVNFHERLLKLVKVGGIIAFDNTLWFGFVAEDEEGVPEHMREYRKALIEFNKKLALDTRVEVSQISIGDGVTLCRRLKQIHDYRKHIETSEGYMRVVLNCVAFVLLCVSPTKHSSPSFISSAFVVMLWMAGALVYLTKPRLAITVIICTRKLELDSFLLLSSSVSTFGAVLDMVTDRVSTACLLVILSQVYRPSLVFLSLLALDIASHWLQMYSSHKDVKDSTSWLFRLYYGNRIFMCYCCVSCEVLYIILLLIANNQTENLLNVSSLPSLLLCLLSTQLLMKRTAHLVLSRIMDTSALSRYGEPKVLSFETPLHRNTLFSAMSKPVAIEVYNPNGKYRVVSTKPMPGTRWINLLVDQGCRVEICHLKKTILSVEDIIDLIGNRCDGVIGQLTEDWGETLFSALSKAGGKAFSNMAVGYNNVDVEAANKYGIAVGNTPGVLTETTAELAASLSLAAARRIVEADGFMRAGLYEGWLPHLFVGNLLKGQTVGVIGAGRIGSAYARMMVEGFKMNLIYFDLYQSTRLEKFVTAYGQFLKANGEQPVTWKRASSMEEVLREADLISLHPVLDKTTYHLVNKERLAMMKKEAILVNCSRGPVIDEEALVNHLRENPMFRVGLDVFEEEPFMKPGLADMKNAIVVPHIASASKWTREGMATLAALNVVGRIKGYPIWSDPNRVDPFLNENASPPNASPSIVNSKALGN
;
A
#
# COMPACT_ATOMS: atom_id res chain seq x y z
N MET A 1 -32.64 9.24 37.95
CA MET A 1 -33.49 8.95 36.78
C MET A 1 -33.16 9.97 35.71
N ALA A 2 -32.36 9.63 34.71
CA ALA A 2 -32.00 10.53 33.62
C ALA A 2 -31.81 9.72 32.33
N ASN A 3 -32.68 10.00 31.34
CA ASN A 3 -32.69 9.57 29.95
C ASN A 3 -31.53 8.66 29.49
N GLU A 4 -31.67 7.35 29.70
CA GLU A 4 -30.87 6.37 28.99
C GLU A 4 -31.36 6.33 27.53
N ILE A 5 -30.48 6.68 26.60
CA ILE A 5 -30.67 6.33 25.19
C ILE A 5 -30.91 4.81 25.16
N PRO A 6 -32.01 4.31 24.57
CA PRO A 6 -32.25 2.87 24.55
C PRO A 6 -31.04 2.16 23.95
N THR A 7 -30.46 1.24 24.70
CA THR A 7 -29.32 0.43 24.26
C THR A 7 -29.66 -0.22 22.93
N LYS A 8 -28.86 0.07 21.89
CA LYS A 8 -28.99 -0.55 20.57
C LYS A 8 -28.68 -2.05 20.71
N GLY A 9 -29.67 -2.89 20.41
CA GLY A 9 -29.60 -4.35 20.47
C GLY A 9 -31.02 -4.93 20.60
N ILE A 10 -31.44 -5.79 19.67
CA ILE A 10 -32.86 -6.18 19.51
C ILE A 10 -33.25 -7.53 20.12
N LEU A 11 -32.29 -8.34 20.60
CA LEU A 11 -32.58 -9.67 21.14
C LEU A 11 -32.99 -9.60 22.60
N LYS A 12 -34.18 -9.05 22.87
CA LYS A 12 -34.67 -8.81 24.23
C LYS A 12 -35.78 -9.78 24.66
N THR A 13 -36.43 -10.48 23.72
CA THR A 13 -37.59 -11.36 24.02
C THR A 13 -37.77 -12.48 22.99
N GLU A 14 -38.35 -13.61 23.44
CA GLU A 14 -38.80 -14.69 22.55
C GLU A 14 -39.82 -14.21 21.51
N ALA A 15 -40.67 -13.24 21.85
CA ALA A 15 -41.63 -12.67 20.90
C ALA A 15 -40.95 -12.04 19.68
N LEU A 16 -39.77 -11.44 19.83
CA LEU A 16 -39.00 -10.88 18.71
C LEU A 16 -38.34 -11.97 17.87
N LYS A 17 -37.88 -13.06 18.49
CA LYS A 17 -37.38 -14.24 17.77
C LYS A 17 -38.49 -14.86 16.91
N HIS A 18 -39.68 -15.06 17.49
CA HIS A 18 -40.86 -15.51 16.75
C HIS A 18 -41.23 -14.57 15.61
N TYR A 19 -41.22 -13.25 15.84
CA TYR A 19 -41.48 -12.27 14.79
C TYR A 19 -40.50 -12.40 13.62
N ILE A 20 -39.19 -12.51 13.88
CA ILE A 20 -38.17 -12.68 12.82
C ILE A 20 -38.42 -13.96 12.03
N LEU A 21 -38.69 -15.07 12.74
CA LEU A 21 -38.94 -16.36 12.10
C LEU A 21 -40.20 -16.34 11.24
N GLU A 22 -41.30 -15.80 11.73
CA GLU A 22 -42.59 -15.76 11.01
C GLU A 22 -42.61 -14.75 9.86
N THR A 23 -41.98 -13.58 10.04
CA THR A 23 -42.05 -12.51 9.03
C THR A 23 -40.96 -12.61 7.96
N SER A 24 -39.79 -13.16 8.30
CA SER A 24 -38.62 -13.17 7.42
C SER A 24 -38.12 -14.57 7.10
N ALA A 25 -37.97 -15.44 8.10
CA ALA A 25 -37.28 -16.71 7.92
C ALA A 25 -38.14 -17.79 7.25
N TYR A 26 -39.22 -18.24 7.89
CA TYR A 26 -40.09 -19.30 7.37
C TYR A 26 -40.68 -19.01 5.98
N PRO A 27 -41.09 -17.76 5.64
CA PRO A 27 -41.57 -17.47 4.28
C PRO A 27 -40.52 -17.65 3.18
N ARG A 28 -39.23 -17.65 3.52
CA ARG A 28 -38.10 -17.79 2.59
C ARG A 28 -37.37 -19.13 2.72
N GLU A 29 -37.79 -19.99 3.65
CA GLU A 29 -37.28 -21.34 3.82
C GLU A 29 -37.57 -22.16 2.56
N HIS A 30 -36.57 -22.87 2.03
CA HIS A 30 -36.77 -23.76 0.89
C HIS A 30 -37.65 -24.95 1.32
N GLU A 31 -38.59 -25.40 0.47
CA GLU A 31 -39.55 -26.45 0.89
C GLU A 31 -38.83 -27.75 1.30
N LEU A 32 -37.76 -28.15 0.60
CA LEU A 32 -36.95 -29.32 0.98
C LEU A 32 -36.18 -29.13 2.30
N LEU A 33 -35.79 -27.90 2.66
CA LEU A 33 -35.18 -27.62 3.98
C LEU A 33 -36.22 -27.74 5.09
N LYS A 34 -37.44 -27.27 4.84
CA LYS A 34 -38.58 -27.41 5.76
C LYS A 34 -39.02 -28.86 5.95
N GLU A 35 -39.03 -29.66 4.88
CA GLU A 35 -39.30 -31.09 4.97
C GLU A 35 -38.20 -31.83 5.75
N LEU A 36 -36.92 -31.52 5.47
CA LEU A 36 -35.79 -32.05 6.22
C LEU A 36 -35.92 -31.74 7.72
N ARG A 37 -36.18 -30.48 8.09
CA ARG A 37 -36.39 -30.07 9.48
C ARG A 37 -37.50 -30.86 10.17
N LYS A 38 -38.62 -31.09 9.49
CA LYS A 38 -39.71 -31.94 10.02
C LYS A 38 -39.30 -33.40 10.19
N ALA A 39 -38.56 -33.94 9.23
CA ALA A 39 -38.08 -35.33 9.28
C ALA A 39 -37.06 -35.53 10.41
N THR A 40 -36.20 -34.54 10.64
CA THR A 40 -35.25 -34.55 11.76
C THR A 40 -35.97 -34.54 13.10
N VAL A 41 -36.94 -33.64 13.30
CA VAL A 41 -37.80 -33.64 14.51
C VAL A 41 -38.48 -35.00 14.72
N GLN A 42 -39.02 -35.59 13.65
CA GLN A 42 -39.69 -36.89 13.73
C GLN A 42 -38.77 -38.03 14.14
N LYS A 43 -37.52 -38.05 13.65
CA LYS A 43 -36.57 -39.14 13.92
C LYS A 43 -35.81 -38.96 15.23
N TYR A 44 -35.43 -37.73 15.56
CA TYR A 44 -34.49 -37.42 16.65
C TYR A 44 -35.13 -36.74 17.87
N GLY A 45 -36.40 -36.33 17.79
CA GLY A 45 -37.12 -35.70 18.90
C GLY A 45 -36.36 -34.48 19.42
N ASN A 46 -36.08 -34.41 20.73
CA ASN A 46 -35.35 -33.29 21.34
C ASN A 46 -33.94 -33.08 20.77
N LEU A 47 -33.30 -34.11 20.21
CA LEU A 47 -31.99 -33.96 19.57
C LEU A 47 -32.06 -33.17 18.25
N SER A 48 -33.25 -32.85 17.72
CA SER A 48 -33.38 -31.94 16.58
C SER A 48 -33.00 -30.50 16.89
N GLU A 49 -32.86 -30.13 18.17
CA GLU A 49 -32.32 -28.83 18.58
C GLU A 49 -30.88 -28.60 18.10
N MET A 50 -30.17 -29.65 17.67
CA MET A 50 -28.86 -29.56 17.03
C MET A 50 -28.91 -29.08 15.57
N GLU A 51 -30.09 -28.87 14.99
CA GLU A 51 -30.18 -28.28 13.65
C GLU A 51 -29.97 -26.77 13.68
N VAL A 52 -29.21 -26.29 12.70
CA VAL A 52 -29.07 -24.86 12.42
C VAL A 52 -30.45 -24.22 12.20
N PRO A 53 -30.78 -23.12 12.89
CA PRO A 53 -32.08 -22.49 12.77
C PRO A 53 -32.28 -21.82 11.39
N VAL A 54 -33.55 -21.60 11.01
CA VAL A 54 -33.92 -21.19 9.65
C VAL A 54 -33.30 -19.83 9.26
N ASP A 55 -33.29 -18.88 10.18
CA ASP A 55 -32.71 -17.54 9.97
C ASP A 55 -31.20 -17.59 9.78
N GLU A 56 -30.51 -18.47 10.50
CA GLU A 56 -29.09 -18.73 10.30
C GLU A 56 -28.81 -19.40 8.95
N GLY A 57 -29.61 -20.40 8.56
CA GLY A 57 -29.50 -21.03 7.24
C GLY A 57 -29.63 -20.02 6.09
N LEU A 58 -30.51 -19.03 6.23
CA LEU A 58 -30.66 -17.94 5.26
C LEU A 58 -29.46 -17.00 5.24
N LEU A 59 -28.90 -16.68 6.41
CA LEU A 59 -27.66 -15.88 6.50
C LEU A 59 -26.52 -16.60 5.79
N LEU A 60 -26.29 -17.88 6.09
CA LEU A 60 -25.25 -18.69 5.44
C LEU A 60 -25.43 -18.69 3.92
N SER A 61 -26.66 -18.92 3.43
CA SER A 61 -26.99 -18.83 1.99
C SER A 61 -26.58 -17.49 1.36
N MET A 62 -26.84 -16.37 2.05
CA MET A 62 -26.42 -15.05 1.59
C MET A 62 -24.90 -14.88 1.62
N LEU A 63 -24.23 -15.35 2.68
CA LEU A 63 -22.78 -15.25 2.82
C LEU A 63 -22.05 -16.00 1.71
N PHE A 64 -22.49 -17.21 1.35
CA PHE A 64 -21.90 -17.96 0.23
C PHE A 64 -22.01 -17.22 -1.11
N LYS A 65 -23.17 -16.59 -1.37
CA LYS A 65 -23.40 -15.81 -2.59
C LYS A 65 -22.58 -14.53 -2.62
N ILE A 66 -22.50 -13.81 -1.50
CA ILE A 66 -21.73 -12.56 -1.39
C ILE A 66 -20.22 -12.81 -1.52
N THR A 67 -19.74 -13.92 -0.95
CA THR A 67 -18.31 -14.30 -1.01
C THR A 67 -17.92 -14.95 -2.34
N ASN A 68 -18.90 -15.27 -3.20
CA ASN A 68 -18.69 -16.05 -4.42
C ASN A 68 -17.93 -17.36 -4.13
N ALA A 69 -18.29 -18.02 -3.03
CA ALA A 69 -17.66 -19.26 -2.62
C ALA A 69 -17.95 -20.36 -3.65
N LYS A 70 -16.94 -21.20 -3.95
CA LYS A 70 -17.08 -22.35 -4.83
C LYS A 70 -16.60 -23.64 -4.19
N ASN A 71 -15.55 -23.59 -3.39
CA ASN A 71 -15.03 -24.74 -2.68
C ASN A 71 -15.16 -24.54 -1.17
N THR A 72 -16.10 -25.21 -0.53
CA THR A 72 -16.41 -25.03 0.91
C THR A 72 -16.13 -26.29 1.71
N LEU A 73 -15.91 -26.09 3.01
CA LEU A 73 -15.76 -27.16 3.99
C LEU A 73 -16.84 -27.02 5.06
N GLU A 74 -17.45 -28.12 5.44
CA GLU A 74 -18.42 -28.18 6.54
C GLU A 74 -17.99 -29.26 7.54
N LEU A 75 -17.86 -28.87 8.79
CA LEU A 75 -17.43 -29.71 9.89
C LEU A 75 -18.56 -29.83 10.91
N GLY A 76 -19.10 -31.03 11.06
CA GLY A 76 -20.35 -31.27 11.77
C GLY A 76 -21.53 -30.92 10.87
N VAL A 77 -22.25 -31.96 10.47
CA VAL A 77 -23.31 -31.97 9.47
C VAL A 77 -24.63 -32.38 10.12
N PHE A 78 -24.60 -33.36 11.03
CA PHE A 78 -25.77 -34.02 11.59
C PHE A 78 -26.73 -34.49 10.47
N THR A 79 -27.99 -34.04 10.46
CA THR A 79 -28.97 -34.31 9.40
C THR A 79 -28.79 -33.43 8.16
N GLY A 80 -27.92 -32.42 8.20
CA GLY A 80 -27.48 -31.67 7.03
C GLY A 80 -28.35 -30.48 6.61
N TYR A 81 -29.03 -29.80 7.54
CA TYR A 81 -29.79 -28.58 7.23
C TYR A 81 -28.90 -27.46 6.66
N SER A 82 -27.78 -27.14 7.35
CA SER A 82 -26.75 -26.21 6.86
C SER A 82 -26.08 -26.70 5.57
N LEU A 83 -25.84 -28.01 5.45
CA LEU A 83 -25.25 -28.63 4.26
C LEU A 83 -26.13 -28.48 3.03
N LEU A 84 -27.43 -28.75 3.15
CA LEU A 84 -28.39 -28.56 2.07
C LEU A 84 -28.55 -27.06 1.73
N SER A 85 -28.58 -26.18 2.74
CA SER A 85 -28.61 -24.72 2.51
C SER A 85 -27.39 -24.24 1.72
N THR A 86 -26.21 -24.74 2.07
CA THR A 86 -24.94 -24.47 1.37
C THR A 86 -25.00 -24.98 -0.08
N ALA A 87 -25.41 -26.23 -0.29
CA ALA A 87 -25.47 -26.84 -1.62
C ALA A 87 -26.45 -26.15 -2.58
N LEU A 88 -27.57 -25.65 -2.05
CA LEU A 88 -28.54 -24.83 -2.79
C LEU A 88 -28.01 -23.42 -3.10
N ALA A 89 -27.12 -22.87 -2.27
CA ALA A 89 -26.56 -21.53 -2.44
C ALA A 89 -25.37 -21.48 -3.41
N LEU A 90 -24.55 -22.53 -3.45
CA LEU A 90 -23.38 -22.61 -4.31
C LEU A 90 -23.75 -22.77 -5.80
N PRO A 91 -22.91 -22.28 -6.73
CA PRO A 91 -23.11 -22.51 -8.15
C PRO A 91 -23.08 -24.02 -8.50
N ASP A 92 -23.52 -24.37 -9.71
CA ASP A 92 -23.60 -25.78 -10.14
C ASP A 92 -22.25 -26.50 -10.14
N ASP A 93 -21.16 -25.77 -10.38
CA ASP A 93 -19.77 -26.25 -10.33
C ASP A 93 -19.15 -26.19 -8.92
N GLY A 94 -19.94 -25.81 -7.91
CA GLY A 94 -19.52 -25.75 -6.51
C GLY A 94 -19.23 -27.13 -5.91
N ARG A 95 -18.36 -27.15 -4.90
CA ARG A 95 -17.93 -28.35 -4.19
C ARG A 95 -17.96 -28.11 -2.68
N ILE A 96 -18.47 -29.09 -1.95
CA ILE A 96 -18.55 -29.10 -0.49
C ILE A 96 -17.82 -30.34 0.02
N THR A 97 -16.86 -30.14 0.91
CA THR A 97 -16.29 -31.24 1.71
C THR A 97 -17.00 -31.26 3.05
N ALA A 98 -17.87 -32.25 3.26
CA ALA A 98 -18.67 -32.40 4.47
C ALA A 98 -18.07 -33.50 5.35
N ILE A 99 -17.86 -33.22 6.65
CA ILE A 99 -17.18 -34.14 7.57
C ILE A 99 -18.05 -34.33 8.81
N ASP A 100 -18.41 -35.59 9.09
CA ASP A 100 -19.16 -35.95 10.30
C ASP A 100 -18.75 -37.34 10.81
N ILE A 101 -18.93 -37.56 12.12
CA ILE A 101 -18.76 -38.85 12.78
C ILE A 101 -20.03 -39.72 12.70
N ASP A 102 -21.21 -39.12 12.49
CA ASP A 102 -22.49 -39.81 12.44
C ASP A 102 -22.99 -39.89 11.00
N LYS A 103 -22.65 -41.01 10.35
CA LYS A 103 -23.13 -41.31 9.00
C LYS A 103 -24.64 -41.57 8.97
N GLU A 104 -25.24 -42.12 10.02
CA GLU A 104 -26.66 -42.48 10.05
C GLU A 104 -27.55 -41.23 10.11
N ALA A 105 -27.09 -40.18 10.77
CA ALA A 105 -27.73 -38.86 10.74
C ALA A 105 -27.65 -38.24 9.34
N TYR A 106 -26.47 -38.26 8.71
CA TYR A 106 -26.29 -37.73 7.35
C TYR A 106 -27.19 -38.42 6.33
N GLU A 107 -27.41 -39.73 6.45
CA GLU A 107 -28.28 -40.50 5.54
C GLU A 107 -29.74 -40.03 5.56
N VAL A 108 -30.20 -39.37 6.62
CA VAL A 108 -31.53 -38.73 6.69
C VAL A 108 -31.60 -37.54 5.75
N GLY A 109 -30.59 -36.65 5.82
CA GLY A 109 -30.48 -35.49 4.93
C GLY A 109 -30.25 -35.85 3.48
N LEU A 110 -29.52 -36.95 3.25
CA LEU A 110 -29.14 -37.40 1.91
C LEU A 110 -30.35 -37.63 0.99
N GLU A 111 -31.49 -38.08 1.53
CA GLU A 111 -32.73 -38.21 0.76
C GLU A 111 -33.18 -36.86 0.18
N PHE A 112 -33.16 -35.80 0.99
CA PHE A 112 -33.57 -34.45 0.60
C PHE A 112 -32.54 -33.78 -0.32
N ILE A 113 -31.26 -33.99 -0.06
CA ILE A 113 -30.16 -33.54 -0.92
C ILE A 113 -30.30 -34.13 -2.33
N LYS A 114 -30.63 -35.42 -2.45
CA LYS A 114 -30.89 -36.07 -3.75
C LYS A 114 -32.15 -35.54 -4.41
N LYS A 115 -33.24 -35.33 -3.65
CA LYS A 115 -34.47 -34.70 -4.17
C LYS A 115 -34.21 -33.28 -4.70
N ALA A 116 -33.28 -32.55 -4.10
CA ALA A 116 -32.86 -31.21 -4.52
C ALA A 116 -31.96 -31.21 -5.77
N GLY A 117 -31.40 -32.35 -6.17
CA GLY A 117 -30.50 -32.46 -7.32
C GLY A 117 -29.14 -31.78 -7.11
N VAL A 118 -28.66 -31.74 -5.87
CA VAL A 118 -27.38 -31.07 -5.49
C VAL A 118 -26.36 -32.02 -4.86
N ASP A 119 -26.64 -33.33 -4.86
CA ASP A 119 -25.76 -34.35 -4.28
C ASP A 119 -24.38 -34.41 -4.97
N HIS A 120 -24.32 -34.09 -6.26
CA HIS A 120 -23.06 -34.04 -7.03
C HIS A 120 -22.06 -33.01 -6.51
N LYS A 121 -22.52 -31.99 -5.75
CA LYS A 121 -21.65 -30.98 -5.14
C LYS A 121 -20.96 -31.48 -3.86
N ILE A 122 -21.46 -32.56 -3.25
CA ILE A 122 -21.09 -32.94 -1.88
C ILE A 122 -20.15 -34.15 -1.88
N ASN A 123 -19.02 -33.99 -1.22
CA ASN A 123 -18.10 -35.06 -0.87
C ASN A 123 -18.13 -35.28 0.65
N PHE A 124 -18.90 -36.29 1.08
CA PHE A 124 -19.04 -36.64 2.49
C PHE A 124 -17.89 -37.56 2.97
N ILE A 125 -17.30 -37.21 4.12
CA ILE A 125 -16.21 -37.94 4.76
C ILE A 125 -16.68 -38.36 6.15
N HIS A 126 -16.93 -39.66 6.32
CA HIS A 126 -17.20 -40.26 7.63
C HIS A 126 -15.90 -40.39 8.42
N SER A 127 -15.62 -39.44 9.32
CA SER A 127 -14.39 -39.40 10.11
C SER A 127 -14.53 -38.46 11.30
N ASP A 128 -13.72 -38.71 12.33
CA ASP A 128 -13.39 -37.70 13.34
C ASP A 128 -12.88 -36.42 12.66
N GLY A 129 -13.36 -35.27 13.15
CA GLY A 129 -13.09 -33.96 12.58
C GLY A 129 -11.61 -33.61 12.56
N ILE A 130 -10.89 -33.86 13.66
CA ILE A 130 -9.45 -33.55 13.74
C ILE A 130 -8.66 -34.41 12.76
N LYS A 131 -8.93 -35.72 12.71
CA LYS A 131 -8.25 -36.63 11.78
C LYS A 131 -8.47 -36.23 10.33
N ALA A 132 -9.70 -35.88 9.97
CA ALA A 132 -10.04 -35.46 8.61
C ALA A 132 -9.36 -34.14 8.23
N LEU A 133 -9.41 -33.12 9.11
CA LEU A 133 -8.74 -31.85 8.88
C LEU A 133 -7.22 -32.01 8.77
N ASP A 134 -6.59 -32.83 9.62
CA ASP A 134 -5.16 -33.10 9.56
C ASP A 134 -4.78 -33.79 8.23
N GLN A 135 -5.64 -34.67 7.71
CA GLN A 135 -5.45 -35.28 6.39
C GLN A 135 -5.60 -34.24 5.26
N LEU A 136 -6.62 -33.39 5.30
CA LEU A 136 -6.81 -32.32 4.32
C LEU A 136 -5.64 -31.32 4.32
N VAL A 137 -5.07 -31.03 5.49
CA VAL A 137 -3.87 -30.17 5.62
C VAL A 137 -2.66 -30.85 4.99
N LYS A 138 -2.46 -32.16 5.21
CA LYS A 138 -1.39 -32.93 4.56
C LYS A 138 -1.54 -32.96 3.04
N ASP A 139 -2.78 -33.09 2.58
CA ASP A 139 -3.15 -33.10 1.16
C ASP A 139 -3.12 -31.70 0.52
N LYS A 140 -2.77 -30.67 1.31
CA LYS A 140 -2.69 -29.26 0.90
C LYS A 140 -3.96 -28.78 0.19
N LYS A 141 -5.12 -29.19 0.71
CA LYS A 141 -6.41 -28.68 0.25
C LYS A 141 -6.58 -27.22 0.67
N GLU A 142 -7.33 -26.48 -0.14
CA GLU A 142 -7.62 -25.07 0.11
C GLU A 142 -9.10 -24.78 -0.16
N PHE A 143 -9.75 -24.00 0.70
CA PHE A 143 -11.19 -23.70 0.67
C PHE A 143 -11.44 -22.19 0.70
N ASP A 144 -12.56 -21.77 0.12
CA ASP A 144 -13.04 -20.39 0.13
C ASP A 144 -13.75 -20.04 1.43
N PHE A 145 -14.46 -21.02 2.00
CA PHE A 145 -15.29 -20.89 3.18
C PHE A 145 -15.25 -22.18 4.00
N ALA A 146 -15.24 -22.07 5.32
CA ALA A 146 -15.46 -23.20 6.23
C ALA A 146 -16.57 -22.88 7.23
N PHE A 147 -17.52 -23.81 7.42
CA PHE A 147 -18.52 -23.78 8.49
C PHE A 147 -18.20 -24.88 9.50
N ALA A 148 -18.20 -24.55 10.79
CA ALA A 148 -17.88 -25.47 11.88
C ALA A 148 -18.95 -25.44 12.96
N ASP A 149 -19.68 -26.53 13.06
CA ASP A 149 -20.66 -26.83 14.08
C ASP A 149 -20.43 -28.27 14.61
N ALA A 150 -19.38 -28.42 15.42
CA ALA A 150 -18.92 -29.75 15.86
C ALA A 150 -18.67 -29.75 17.38
N ASP A 151 -17.72 -30.54 17.88
CA ASP A 151 -17.37 -30.54 19.30
C ASP A 151 -16.75 -29.21 19.75
N LYS A 152 -17.50 -28.46 20.56
CA LYS A 152 -17.15 -27.12 21.07
C LYS A 152 -15.86 -27.14 21.89
N SER A 153 -15.54 -28.25 22.55
CA SER A 153 -14.30 -28.42 23.32
C SER A 153 -13.06 -28.41 22.43
N ASN A 154 -13.22 -28.73 21.14
CA ASN A 154 -12.15 -28.81 20.15
C ASN A 154 -12.08 -27.61 19.19
N TYR A 155 -12.89 -26.57 19.38
CA TYR A 155 -12.93 -25.42 18.47
C TYR A 155 -11.58 -24.72 18.29
N VAL A 156 -10.78 -24.62 19.35
CA VAL A 156 -9.40 -24.10 19.26
C VAL A 156 -8.56 -24.96 18.29
N ASN A 157 -8.68 -26.28 18.40
CA ASN A 157 -7.95 -27.19 17.54
C ASN A 157 -8.44 -27.12 16.09
N PHE A 158 -9.75 -27.01 15.86
CA PHE A 158 -10.32 -26.81 14.54
C PHE A 158 -9.84 -25.51 13.91
N HIS A 159 -9.88 -24.40 14.63
CA HIS A 159 -9.43 -23.09 14.17
C HIS A 159 -7.99 -23.12 13.63
N GLU A 160 -7.06 -23.78 14.31
CA GLU A 160 -5.67 -23.90 13.84
C GLU A 160 -5.50 -24.69 12.53
N ARG A 161 -6.39 -25.66 12.24
CA ARG A 161 -6.37 -26.38 10.96
C ARG A 161 -7.14 -25.61 9.90
N LEU A 162 -8.31 -25.07 10.23
CA LEU A 162 -9.14 -24.30 9.32
C LEU A 162 -8.41 -23.04 8.84
N LEU A 163 -7.60 -22.40 9.68
CA LEU A 163 -6.73 -21.30 9.24
C LEU A 163 -5.66 -21.71 8.22
N LYS A 164 -5.26 -22.98 8.16
CA LYS A 164 -4.34 -23.48 7.14
C LYS A 164 -5.07 -23.84 5.85
N LEU A 165 -6.32 -24.27 5.98
CA LEU A 165 -7.16 -24.79 4.90
C LEU A 165 -7.98 -23.71 4.19
N VAL A 166 -8.41 -22.64 4.86
CA VAL A 166 -9.19 -21.55 4.24
C VAL A 166 -8.24 -20.53 3.65
N LYS A 167 -8.40 -20.15 2.38
CA LYS A 167 -7.50 -19.20 1.69
C LYS A 167 -7.46 -17.83 2.39
N VAL A 168 -6.40 -17.05 2.15
CA VAL A 168 -6.35 -15.66 2.60
C VAL A 168 -7.51 -14.86 2.00
N GLY A 169 -8.26 -14.14 2.84
CA GLY A 169 -9.50 -13.45 2.49
C GLY A 169 -10.76 -14.33 2.55
N GLY A 170 -10.62 -15.64 2.69
CA GLY A 170 -11.71 -16.58 2.94
C GLY A 170 -12.26 -16.50 4.37
N ILE A 171 -13.41 -17.12 4.62
CA ILE A 171 -14.15 -16.99 5.88
C ILE A 171 -14.26 -18.35 6.58
N ILE A 172 -14.07 -18.35 7.90
CA ILE A 172 -14.43 -19.46 8.79
C ILE A 172 -15.60 -18.98 9.65
N ALA A 173 -16.69 -19.74 9.70
CA ALA A 173 -17.84 -19.48 10.55
C ALA A 173 -17.96 -20.58 11.61
N PHE A 174 -17.98 -20.19 12.88
CA PHE A 174 -18.19 -21.09 14.02
C PHE A 174 -19.58 -20.89 14.61
N ASP A 175 -20.35 -21.96 14.75
CA ASP A 175 -21.69 -21.93 15.32
C ASP A 175 -21.71 -22.15 16.86
N ASN A 176 -22.80 -21.73 17.50
CA ASN A 176 -23.09 -21.75 18.94
C ASN A 176 -22.00 -21.09 19.81
N THR A 177 -21.34 -20.06 19.31
CA THR A 177 -20.31 -19.33 20.08
C THR A 177 -20.89 -18.54 21.26
N LEU A 178 -22.21 -18.34 21.30
CA LEU A 178 -22.95 -17.78 22.42
C LEU A 178 -23.96 -18.79 23.00
N TRP A 179 -23.66 -20.11 22.94
CA TRP A 179 -24.62 -21.19 23.20
C TRP A 179 -25.55 -20.94 24.39
N PHE A 180 -26.86 -20.85 24.13
CA PHE A 180 -27.93 -20.54 25.09
C PHE A 180 -27.76 -19.25 25.91
N GLY A 181 -26.81 -18.37 25.55
CA GLY A 181 -26.43 -17.20 26.32
C GLY A 181 -25.53 -17.52 27.54
N PHE A 182 -25.20 -18.79 27.80
CA PHE A 182 -24.50 -19.22 29.02
C PHE A 182 -23.10 -18.60 29.19
N VAL A 183 -22.47 -18.14 28.11
CA VAL A 183 -21.20 -17.40 28.18
C VAL A 183 -21.29 -16.10 28.98
N ALA A 184 -22.51 -15.55 29.14
CA ALA A 184 -22.79 -14.33 29.91
C ALA A 184 -23.38 -14.60 31.31
N GLU A 185 -23.81 -15.83 31.61
CA GLU A 185 -24.36 -16.20 32.91
C GLU A 185 -23.28 -16.59 33.91
N ASP A 186 -23.56 -16.47 35.21
CA ASP A 186 -22.71 -17.01 36.27
C ASP A 186 -22.74 -18.55 36.25
N GLU A 187 -21.62 -19.19 36.64
CA GLU A 187 -21.46 -20.64 36.52
C GLU A 187 -22.51 -21.46 37.30
N GLU A 188 -23.02 -20.91 38.41
CA GLU A 188 -24.09 -21.50 39.21
C GLU A 188 -25.42 -21.58 38.45
N GLY A 189 -25.67 -20.64 37.51
CA GLY A 189 -26.86 -20.63 36.65
C GLY A 189 -26.81 -21.63 35.51
N VAL A 190 -25.63 -22.21 35.23
CA VAL A 190 -25.41 -23.09 34.07
C VAL A 190 -25.49 -24.56 34.48
N PRO A 191 -26.27 -25.40 33.76
CA PRO A 191 -26.39 -26.83 34.05
C PRO A 191 -25.02 -27.53 34.10
N GLU A 192 -24.84 -28.45 35.05
CA GLU A 192 -23.53 -29.07 35.33
C GLU A 192 -22.89 -29.71 34.08
N HIS A 193 -23.68 -30.40 33.27
CA HIS A 193 -23.21 -31.03 32.02
C HIS A 193 -22.78 -30.03 30.93
N MET A 194 -23.18 -28.75 31.03
CA MET A 194 -22.83 -27.67 30.09
C MET A 194 -21.64 -26.82 30.54
N ARG A 195 -21.18 -26.96 31.80
CA ARG A 195 -20.14 -26.09 32.37
C ARG A 195 -18.80 -26.22 31.65
N GLU A 196 -18.40 -27.44 31.28
CA GLU A 196 -17.16 -27.69 30.51
C GLU A 196 -17.23 -27.05 29.10
N TYR A 197 -18.36 -27.21 28.40
CA TYR A 197 -18.57 -26.57 27.08
C TYR A 197 -18.60 -25.05 27.17
N ARG A 198 -19.27 -24.49 28.19
CA ARG A 198 -19.25 -23.06 28.47
C ARG A 198 -17.83 -22.54 28.66
N LYS A 199 -17.03 -23.23 29.47
CA LYS A 199 -15.63 -22.85 29.72
C LYS A 199 -14.81 -22.88 28.43
N ALA A 200 -14.96 -23.92 27.61
CA ALA A 200 -14.31 -24.02 26.32
C ALA A 200 -14.72 -22.88 25.36
N LEU A 201 -16.01 -22.54 25.30
CA LEU A 201 -16.53 -21.44 24.46
C LEU A 201 -16.04 -20.07 24.93
N ILE A 202 -16.02 -19.80 26.23
CA ILE A 202 -15.46 -18.55 26.78
C ILE A 202 -13.97 -18.44 26.42
N GLU A 203 -13.20 -19.51 26.56
CA GLU A 203 -11.78 -19.52 26.20
C GLU A 203 -11.59 -19.34 24.68
N PHE A 204 -12.40 -20.01 23.88
CA PHE A 204 -12.36 -19.92 22.44
C PHE A 204 -12.70 -18.51 21.93
N ASN A 205 -13.78 -17.90 22.42
CA ASN A 205 -14.15 -16.52 22.08
C ASN A 205 -13.07 -15.53 22.46
N LYS A 206 -12.44 -15.69 23.64
CA LYS A 206 -11.28 -14.89 24.06
C LYS A 206 -10.10 -15.06 23.11
N LYS A 207 -9.82 -16.29 22.67
CA LYS A 207 -8.74 -16.57 21.71
C LYS A 207 -9.02 -15.94 20.35
N LEU A 208 -10.23 -16.07 19.81
CA LEU A 208 -10.62 -15.46 18.55
C LEU A 208 -10.51 -13.93 18.60
N ALA A 209 -11.01 -13.30 19.66
CA ALA A 209 -10.96 -11.84 19.83
C ALA A 209 -9.51 -11.28 19.87
N LEU A 210 -8.53 -12.10 20.26
CA LEU A 210 -7.12 -11.74 20.32
C LEU A 210 -6.30 -12.23 19.10
N ASP A 211 -6.90 -13.01 18.20
CA ASP A 211 -6.20 -13.61 17.07
C ASP A 211 -6.01 -12.62 15.93
N THR A 212 -4.83 -12.03 15.83
CA THR A 212 -4.46 -11.05 14.79
C THR A 212 -4.40 -11.64 13.38
N ARG A 213 -4.55 -12.95 13.21
CA ARG A 213 -4.59 -13.63 11.91
C ARG A 213 -5.95 -13.53 11.23
N VAL A 214 -6.98 -13.03 11.93
CA VAL A 214 -8.36 -12.95 11.43
C VAL A 214 -9.02 -11.61 11.76
N GLU A 215 -9.92 -11.16 10.90
CA GLU A 215 -10.97 -10.19 11.26
C GLU A 215 -12.14 -10.98 11.87
N VAL A 216 -12.59 -10.59 13.06
CA VAL A 216 -13.63 -11.32 13.80
C VAL A 216 -14.89 -10.48 13.96
N SER A 217 -16.05 -11.09 13.70
CA SER A 217 -17.37 -10.54 13.99
C SER A 217 -18.23 -11.63 14.64
N GLN A 218 -18.53 -11.47 15.93
CA GLN A 218 -19.49 -12.33 16.63
C GLN A 218 -20.89 -11.73 16.48
N ILE A 219 -21.79 -12.47 15.86
CA ILE A 219 -23.14 -12.04 15.53
C ILE A 219 -24.17 -12.87 16.30
N SER A 220 -25.24 -12.19 16.70
CA SER A 220 -26.30 -12.77 17.52
C SER A 220 -27.45 -13.29 16.63
N ILE A 221 -27.17 -14.32 15.85
CA ILE A 221 -28.14 -15.09 15.06
C ILE A 221 -28.02 -16.55 15.54
N GLY A 222 -29.16 -17.25 15.64
CA GLY A 222 -29.19 -18.55 16.31
C GLY A 222 -28.65 -18.46 17.74
N ASP A 223 -27.76 -19.39 18.09
CA ASP A 223 -27.02 -19.44 19.36
C ASP A 223 -25.66 -18.72 19.27
N GLY A 224 -25.51 -17.83 18.30
CA GLY A 224 -24.35 -16.98 18.10
C GLY A 224 -23.34 -17.56 17.12
N VAL A 225 -23.21 -16.92 15.97
CA VAL A 225 -22.22 -17.29 14.95
C VAL A 225 -21.02 -16.35 15.06
N THR A 226 -19.80 -16.88 15.06
CA THR A 226 -18.59 -16.05 14.94
C THR A 226 -17.97 -16.22 13.56
N LEU A 227 -17.94 -15.12 12.80
CA LEU A 227 -17.29 -15.04 11.50
C LEU A 227 -15.84 -14.61 11.66
N CYS A 228 -14.92 -15.36 11.07
CA CYS A 228 -13.49 -15.11 11.06
C CYS A 228 -12.99 -15.04 9.61
N ARG A 229 -12.71 -13.83 9.11
CA ARG A 229 -12.09 -13.64 7.79
C ARG A 229 -10.58 -13.75 7.92
N ARG A 230 -9.96 -14.72 7.25
CA ARG A 230 -8.51 -14.95 7.30
C ARG A 230 -7.76 -13.77 6.69
N LEU A 231 -6.87 -13.17 7.46
CA LEU A 231 -6.01 -12.09 7.00
C LEU A 231 -4.70 -12.61 6.41
N LYS A 232 -4.12 -11.79 5.53
CA LYS A 232 -2.72 -11.97 5.15
C LYS A 232 -1.89 -11.58 6.36
N GLN A 233 -1.16 -12.52 6.97
CA GLN A 233 -0.25 -12.21 8.07
C GLN A 233 0.83 -11.24 7.59
N ILE A 234 0.63 -9.96 7.86
CA ILE A 234 1.69 -8.97 7.93
C ILE A 234 2.36 -9.28 9.26
N HIS A 235 3.60 -9.79 9.26
CA HIS A 235 4.29 -10.10 10.51
C HIS A 235 4.32 -8.84 11.41
N ASP A 236 3.66 -8.93 12.55
CA ASP A 236 3.53 -7.86 13.53
C ASP A 236 4.86 -7.67 14.26
N TYR A 237 5.62 -6.66 13.85
CA TYR A 237 6.93 -6.31 14.43
C TYR A 237 6.83 -5.72 15.85
N ARG A 238 5.63 -5.55 16.42
CA ARG A 238 5.47 -4.88 17.74
C ARG A 238 5.76 -5.78 18.95
N LYS A 239 5.79 -7.10 18.82
CA LYS A 239 5.96 -8.01 19.98
C LYS A 239 7.41 -8.38 20.35
N HIS A 240 8.42 -7.76 19.73
CA HIS A 240 9.85 -8.02 20.01
C HIS A 240 10.64 -6.84 20.60
N ILE A 241 9.97 -5.73 20.89
CA ILE A 241 10.65 -4.54 21.46
C ILE A 241 10.91 -4.70 22.97
N GLU A 242 10.11 -5.50 23.69
CA GLU A 242 10.30 -5.77 25.14
C GLU A 242 11.44 -6.75 25.46
N THR A 243 12.08 -7.37 24.47
CA THR A 243 13.27 -8.23 24.65
C THR A 243 14.59 -7.55 24.25
N SER A 244 14.58 -6.24 24.02
CA SER A 244 15.75 -5.47 23.58
C SER A 244 16.88 -5.40 24.63
N GLU A 245 16.57 -5.59 25.92
CA GLU A 245 17.60 -5.70 26.97
C GLU A 245 18.40 -7.01 26.86
N GLY A 246 17.74 -8.13 26.57
CA GLY A 246 18.41 -9.43 26.38
C GLY A 246 19.22 -9.49 25.09
N TYR A 247 18.69 -8.93 24.01
CA TYR A 247 19.38 -8.89 22.70
C TYR A 247 20.62 -7.99 22.72
N MET A 248 20.54 -6.79 23.32
CA MET A 248 21.72 -5.94 23.50
C MET A 248 22.74 -6.59 24.42
N ARG A 249 22.32 -7.33 25.46
CA ARG A 249 23.22 -8.02 26.38
C ARG A 249 23.91 -9.23 25.75
N VAL A 250 23.24 -9.98 24.86
CA VAL A 250 23.86 -11.07 24.09
C VAL A 250 24.82 -10.52 23.05
N VAL A 251 24.48 -9.44 22.34
CA VAL A 251 25.39 -8.78 21.40
C VAL A 251 26.60 -8.18 22.11
N LEU A 252 26.40 -7.50 23.25
CA LEU A 252 27.49 -6.98 24.09
C LEU A 252 28.33 -8.10 24.71
N ASN A 253 27.73 -9.24 25.10
CA ASN A 253 28.46 -10.40 25.62
C ASN A 253 29.20 -11.17 24.52
N CYS A 254 28.68 -11.25 23.30
CA CYS A 254 29.39 -11.83 22.16
C CYS A 254 30.54 -10.93 21.71
N VAL A 255 30.33 -9.60 21.68
CA VAL A 255 31.39 -8.62 21.42
C VAL A 255 32.43 -8.65 22.56
N ALA A 256 32.01 -8.76 23.82
CA ALA A 256 32.91 -8.89 24.97
C ALA A 256 33.65 -10.25 24.98
N PHE A 257 33.02 -11.35 24.57
CA PHE A 257 33.65 -12.67 24.46
C PHE A 257 34.66 -12.71 23.30
N VAL A 258 34.35 -12.08 22.17
CA VAL A 258 35.30 -11.89 21.06
C VAL A 258 36.45 -10.98 21.49
N LEU A 259 36.20 -9.90 22.24
CA LEU A 259 37.25 -9.04 22.80
C LEU A 259 38.08 -9.73 23.91
N LEU A 260 37.49 -10.63 24.71
CA LEU A 260 38.17 -11.41 25.75
C LEU A 260 39.00 -12.56 25.16
N CYS A 261 38.55 -13.20 24.08
CA CYS A 261 39.33 -14.15 23.30
C CYS A 261 40.51 -13.48 22.54
N VAL A 262 40.53 -12.15 22.49
CA VAL A 262 41.58 -11.32 21.89
C VAL A 262 42.57 -10.77 22.94
N SER A 263 42.69 -11.44 24.11
CA SER A 263 43.89 -11.28 24.93
C SER A 263 45.08 -11.93 24.20
N PRO A 264 46.20 -11.21 23.98
CA PRO A 264 47.32 -11.71 23.20
C PRO A 264 48.05 -12.81 23.98
N THR A 265 47.62 -14.06 23.81
CA THR A 265 48.39 -15.22 24.26
C THR A 265 49.09 -15.83 23.04
N LYS A 266 50.42 -15.79 23.09
CA LYS A 266 51.37 -16.07 22.00
C LYS A 266 51.44 -17.53 21.51
N HIS A 267 50.53 -18.43 21.91
CA HIS A 267 50.79 -19.87 21.79
C HIS A 267 49.56 -20.76 21.49
N SER A 268 48.85 -20.53 20.39
CA SER A 268 47.96 -21.55 19.83
C SER A 268 48.33 -21.83 18.37
N SER A 269 48.71 -23.09 18.08
CA SER A 269 49.15 -23.52 16.76
C SER A 269 47.98 -23.55 15.75
N PRO A 270 48.17 -23.09 14.50
CA PRO A 270 47.11 -23.00 13.48
C PRO A 270 46.34 -24.31 13.22
N SER A 271 46.95 -25.46 13.48
CA SER A 271 46.36 -26.79 13.23
C SER A 271 45.21 -27.17 14.17
N PHE A 272 45.22 -26.71 15.43
CA PHE A 272 44.18 -27.06 16.41
C PHE A 272 42.85 -26.33 16.11
N ILE A 273 42.95 -25.10 15.61
CA ILE A 273 41.81 -24.23 15.34
C ILE A 273 41.13 -24.61 14.01
N SER A 274 41.89 -24.97 12.96
CA SER A 274 41.31 -25.55 11.73
C SER A 274 40.59 -26.87 11.98
N SER A 275 41.10 -27.70 12.89
CA SER A 275 40.46 -28.97 13.27
C SER A 275 39.13 -28.73 14.00
N ALA A 276 39.05 -27.73 14.88
CA ALA A 276 37.80 -27.34 15.54
C ALA A 276 36.76 -26.77 14.55
N PHE A 277 37.20 -26.06 13.51
CA PHE A 277 36.33 -25.52 12.45
C PHE A 277 35.68 -26.62 11.61
N VAL A 278 36.44 -27.65 11.23
CA VAL A 278 35.92 -28.83 10.51
C VAL A 278 34.92 -29.60 11.36
N VAL A 279 35.17 -29.76 12.67
CA VAL A 279 34.25 -30.43 13.59
C VAL A 279 32.92 -29.66 13.73
N MET A 280 32.94 -28.32 13.79
CA MET A 280 31.71 -27.51 13.86
C MET A 280 30.88 -27.60 12.56
N LEU A 281 31.53 -27.62 11.40
CA LEU A 281 30.87 -27.81 10.09
C LEU A 281 30.25 -29.21 9.95
N TRP A 282 30.93 -30.24 10.46
CA TRP A 282 30.38 -31.60 10.52
C TRP A 282 29.18 -31.71 11.47
N MET A 283 29.22 -31.03 12.62
CA MET A 283 28.07 -30.99 13.54
C MET A 283 26.87 -30.24 12.94
N ALA A 284 27.10 -29.13 12.24
CA ALA A 284 26.06 -28.41 11.51
C ALA A 284 25.47 -29.23 10.36
N GLY A 285 26.31 -29.95 9.60
CA GLY A 285 25.90 -30.87 8.56
C GLY A 285 25.08 -32.06 9.10
N ALA A 286 25.47 -32.62 10.25
CA ALA A 286 24.74 -33.68 10.94
C ALA A 286 23.36 -33.21 11.44
N LEU A 287 23.25 -31.97 11.93
CA LEU A 287 21.96 -31.37 12.30
C LEU A 287 21.02 -31.18 11.08
N VAL A 288 21.57 -30.84 9.91
CA VAL A 288 20.81 -30.67 8.67
C VAL A 288 20.40 -32.01 8.06
N TYR A 289 21.21 -33.06 8.21
CA TYR A 289 20.91 -34.42 7.72
C TYR A 289 19.63 -35.00 8.36
N LEU A 290 19.34 -34.65 9.61
CA LEU A 290 18.17 -35.12 10.35
C LEU A 290 16.84 -34.58 9.82
N THR A 291 16.85 -33.49 9.04
CA THR A 291 15.62 -32.83 8.56
C THR A 291 15.43 -32.90 7.05
N LYS A 292 16.51 -32.87 6.23
CA LYS A 292 16.42 -32.99 4.76
C LYS A 292 17.65 -33.68 4.11
N PRO A 293 17.60 -35.00 3.84
CA PRO A 293 18.77 -35.79 3.40
C PRO A 293 19.30 -35.43 2.00
N ARG A 294 18.47 -34.87 1.11
CA ARG A 294 18.91 -34.45 -0.24
C ARG A 294 19.82 -33.21 -0.25
N LEU A 295 19.75 -32.37 0.79
CA LEU A 295 20.56 -31.14 0.89
C LEU A 295 21.90 -31.39 1.60
N ALA A 296 21.95 -32.40 2.47
CA ALA A 296 23.20 -32.83 3.10
C ALA A 296 24.24 -33.30 2.07
N ILE A 297 23.79 -33.90 0.97
CA ILE A 297 24.66 -34.29 -0.16
C ILE A 297 25.32 -33.04 -0.79
N THR A 298 24.59 -31.94 -0.95
CA THR A 298 25.14 -30.68 -1.48
C THR A 298 26.14 -30.04 -0.53
N VAL A 299 25.86 -30.04 0.78
CA VAL A 299 26.80 -29.53 1.80
C VAL A 299 28.09 -30.35 1.83
N ILE A 300 28.00 -31.68 1.71
CA ILE A 300 29.13 -32.62 1.63
C ILE A 300 29.94 -32.41 0.34
N ILE A 301 29.28 -32.17 -0.80
CA ILE A 301 29.95 -31.86 -2.07
C ILE A 301 30.69 -30.52 -2.00
N CYS A 302 30.08 -29.50 -1.38
CA CYS A 302 30.71 -28.18 -1.20
C CYS A 302 31.91 -28.24 -0.23
N THR A 303 31.83 -29.03 0.85
CA THR A 303 32.97 -29.22 1.77
C THR A 303 34.13 -29.95 1.10
N ARG A 304 33.85 -30.98 0.28
CA ARG A 304 34.90 -31.64 -0.51
C ARG A 304 35.52 -30.75 -1.58
N LYS A 305 34.76 -29.79 -2.12
CA LYS A 305 35.29 -28.81 -3.09
C LYS A 305 36.22 -27.80 -2.42
N LEU A 306 35.90 -27.36 -1.20
CA LEU A 306 36.78 -26.54 -0.36
C LEU A 306 38.08 -27.27 0.05
N GLU A 307 38.01 -28.58 0.33
CA GLU A 307 39.21 -29.40 0.55
C GLU A 307 40.08 -29.52 -0.72
N LEU A 308 39.45 -29.63 -1.89
CA LEU A 308 40.14 -29.70 -3.18
C LEU A 308 40.81 -28.37 -3.57
N ASP A 309 40.14 -27.24 -3.33
CA ASP A 309 40.68 -25.90 -3.59
C ASP A 309 41.84 -25.58 -2.62
N SER A 310 41.72 -25.99 -1.36
CA SER A 310 42.81 -25.92 -0.38
C SER A 310 44.02 -26.79 -0.77
N PHE A 311 43.79 -27.92 -1.42
CA PHE A 311 44.83 -28.81 -1.94
C PHE A 311 45.50 -28.26 -3.21
N LEU A 312 44.75 -27.61 -4.11
CA LEU A 312 45.28 -26.98 -5.32
C LEU A 312 46.06 -25.67 -5.03
N LEU A 313 45.69 -24.95 -3.96
CA LEU A 313 46.37 -23.73 -3.50
C LEU A 313 47.77 -23.97 -2.89
N LEU A 314 48.11 -25.20 -2.52
CA LEU A 314 49.48 -25.57 -2.13
C LEU A 314 50.48 -25.47 -3.31
N SER A 315 50.00 -25.31 -4.54
CA SER A 315 50.82 -25.48 -5.76
C SER A 315 51.01 -24.25 -6.65
N SER A 316 50.51 -23.05 -6.29
CA SER A 316 50.71 -21.86 -7.15
C SER A 316 51.17 -20.62 -6.38
N SER A 317 52.33 -20.08 -6.80
CA SER A 317 52.89 -18.80 -6.36
C SER A 317 51.97 -17.66 -6.81
N VAL A 318 51.38 -16.96 -5.85
CA VAL A 318 50.27 -16.01 -6.03
C VAL A 318 50.72 -14.74 -6.76
N SER A 319 50.16 -14.49 -7.95
CA SER A 319 50.22 -13.20 -8.64
C SER A 319 49.17 -12.23 -8.05
N THR A 320 49.40 -10.92 -8.16
CA THR A 320 48.48 -9.86 -7.70
C THR A 320 47.07 -10.01 -8.29
N PHE A 321 46.97 -10.55 -9.51
CA PHE A 321 45.70 -10.86 -10.17
C PHE A 321 45.00 -12.07 -9.53
N GLY A 322 45.74 -13.11 -9.14
CA GLY A 322 45.19 -14.28 -8.43
C GLY A 322 44.58 -13.90 -7.07
N ALA A 323 45.21 -12.98 -6.33
CA ALA A 323 44.66 -12.49 -5.06
C ALA A 323 43.37 -11.66 -5.23
N VAL A 324 43.30 -10.86 -6.30
CA VAL A 324 42.09 -10.07 -6.63
C VAL A 324 40.97 -10.98 -7.13
N LEU A 325 41.30 -11.97 -7.95
CA LEU A 325 40.33 -12.94 -8.44
C LEU A 325 39.79 -13.78 -7.28
N ASP A 326 40.66 -14.33 -6.42
CA ASP A 326 40.29 -15.03 -5.17
C ASP A 326 39.29 -14.19 -4.34
N MET A 327 39.61 -12.92 -4.10
CA MET A 327 38.73 -11.99 -3.37
C MET A 327 37.37 -11.78 -4.04
N VAL A 328 37.32 -11.62 -5.35
CA VAL A 328 36.06 -11.37 -6.08
C VAL A 328 35.22 -12.64 -6.13
N THR A 329 35.83 -13.79 -6.40
CA THR A 329 35.09 -15.07 -6.46
C THR A 329 34.54 -15.48 -5.09
N ASP A 330 35.28 -15.25 -4.00
CA ASP A 330 34.85 -15.55 -2.64
C ASP A 330 33.68 -14.63 -2.22
N ARG A 331 33.78 -13.31 -2.49
CA ARG A 331 32.70 -12.34 -2.19
C ARG A 331 31.44 -12.57 -3.01
N VAL A 332 31.57 -12.93 -4.29
CA VAL A 332 30.43 -13.24 -5.15
C VAL A 332 29.78 -14.56 -4.74
N SER A 333 30.58 -15.58 -4.39
CA SER A 333 30.08 -16.89 -3.97
C SER A 333 29.35 -16.81 -2.63
N THR A 334 29.91 -16.10 -1.64
CA THR A 334 29.27 -15.86 -0.34
C THR A 334 28.02 -15.00 -0.48
N ALA A 335 28.02 -13.93 -1.29
CA ALA A 335 26.83 -13.13 -1.55
C ALA A 335 25.72 -13.94 -2.25
N CYS A 336 26.06 -14.76 -3.25
CA CYS A 336 25.09 -15.62 -3.93
C CYS A 336 24.52 -16.71 -2.99
N LEU A 337 25.37 -17.33 -2.17
CA LEU A 337 24.96 -18.33 -1.19
C LEU A 337 24.05 -17.71 -0.11
N LEU A 338 24.38 -16.51 0.37
CA LEU A 338 23.58 -15.77 1.35
C LEU A 338 22.23 -15.32 0.78
N VAL A 339 22.18 -14.90 -0.49
CA VAL A 339 20.91 -14.56 -1.17
C VAL A 339 20.04 -15.80 -1.31
N ILE A 340 20.59 -16.94 -1.76
CA ILE A 340 19.85 -18.20 -1.88
C ILE A 340 19.37 -18.69 -0.50
N LEU A 341 20.21 -18.62 0.53
CA LEU A 341 19.84 -19.04 1.89
C LEU A 341 18.82 -18.09 2.54
N SER A 342 18.86 -16.78 2.24
CA SER A 342 17.86 -15.80 2.71
C SER A 342 16.48 -15.98 2.07
N GLN A 343 16.43 -16.57 0.87
CA GLN A 343 15.19 -16.93 0.18
C GLN A 343 14.56 -18.21 0.76
N VAL A 344 15.37 -19.05 1.43
CA VAL A 344 14.98 -20.38 1.89
C VAL A 344 14.80 -20.46 3.41
N TYR A 345 15.41 -19.56 4.20
CA TYR A 345 15.31 -19.52 5.68
C TYR A 345 15.00 -18.12 6.24
N ARG A 346 14.21 -18.06 7.33
CA ARG A 346 14.26 -17.04 8.41
C ARG A 346 14.29 -17.78 9.75
N PRO A 347 15.04 -17.35 10.80
CA PRO A 347 15.28 -15.96 11.18
C PRO A 347 16.78 -15.59 11.33
N SER A 348 17.00 -14.30 11.52
CA SER A 348 18.24 -13.51 11.61
C SER A 348 19.45 -14.15 12.33
N LEU A 349 19.28 -15.14 13.22
CA LEU A 349 20.37 -15.72 13.99
C LEU A 349 21.30 -16.62 13.16
N VAL A 350 20.78 -17.44 12.24
CA VAL A 350 21.61 -18.31 11.38
C VAL A 350 22.38 -17.46 10.39
N PHE A 351 21.76 -16.41 9.85
CA PHE A 351 22.40 -15.43 8.99
C PHE A 351 23.50 -14.65 9.74
N LEU A 352 23.20 -14.10 10.92
CA LEU A 352 24.19 -13.39 11.74
C LEU A 352 25.32 -14.32 12.22
N SER A 353 25.04 -15.59 12.48
CA SER A 353 26.06 -16.58 12.86
C SER A 353 26.94 -16.96 11.68
N LEU A 354 26.37 -17.19 10.49
CA LEU A 354 27.13 -17.45 9.26
C LEU A 354 27.98 -16.24 8.86
N LEU A 355 27.45 -15.03 9.04
CA LEU A 355 28.18 -13.79 8.80
C LEU A 355 29.28 -13.54 9.85
N ALA A 356 29.01 -13.83 11.13
CA ALA A 356 30.04 -13.78 12.17
C ALA A 356 31.14 -14.83 11.93
N LEU A 357 30.78 -16.02 11.44
CA LEU A 357 31.72 -17.06 11.01
C LEU A 357 32.54 -16.62 9.80
N ASP A 358 31.94 -15.94 8.82
CA ASP A 358 32.63 -15.37 7.66
C ASP A 358 33.63 -14.28 8.08
N ILE A 359 33.19 -13.33 8.91
CA ILE A 359 34.03 -12.27 9.49
C ILE A 359 35.19 -12.86 10.30
N ALA A 360 34.92 -13.88 11.13
CA ALA A 360 35.94 -14.55 11.94
C ALA A 360 36.92 -15.35 11.06
N SER A 361 36.44 -16.02 10.01
CA SER A 361 37.29 -16.78 9.08
C SER A 361 38.27 -15.88 8.33
N HIS A 362 37.81 -14.70 7.90
CA HIS A 362 38.65 -13.71 7.25
C HIS A 362 39.64 -13.07 8.22
N TRP A 363 39.22 -12.76 9.45
CA TRP A 363 40.12 -12.22 10.48
C TRP A 363 41.24 -13.21 10.84
N LEU A 364 40.95 -14.52 10.84
CA LEU A 364 41.94 -15.58 11.04
C LEU A 364 42.86 -15.78 9.82
N GLN A 365 42.34 -15.68 8.59
CA GLN A 365 43.15 -15.72 7.37
C GLN A 365 44.12 -14.53 7.25
N MET A 366 43.81 -13.37 7.84
CA MET A 366 44.69 -12.19 7.88
C MET A 366 45.98 -12.40 8.70
N TYR A 367 46.02 -13.40 9.59
CA TYR A 367 47.21 -13.76 10.36
C TYR A 367 47.95 -14.98 9.78
N SER A 368 47.46 -15.54 8.67
CA SER A 368 48.16 -16.55 7.88
C SER A 368 49.23 -15.89 6.99
N SER A 369 50.43 -16.48 6.93
CA SER A 369 51.63 -15.93 6.29
C SER A 369 51.60 -15.88 4.75
N HIS A 370 50.46 -16.19 4.12
CA HIS A 370 50.38 -16.47 2.68
C HIS A 370 49.92 -15.30 1.79
N LYS A 371 49.61 -14.12 2.35
CA LYS A 371 49.07 -12.96 1.60
C LYS A 371 49.94 -11.69 1.63
N ASP A 372 51.26 -11.81 1.76
CA ASP A 372 52.19 -10.67 1.63
C ASP A 372 52.39 -10.29 0.15
N VAL A 373 51.64 -9.30 -0.33
CA VAL A 373 51.81 -8.73 -1.68
C VAL A 373 52.98 -7.75 -1.65
N LYS A 374 54.20 -8.23 -1.90
CA LYS A 374 55.43 -7.42 -1.82
C LYS A 374 55.60 -6.37 -2.93
N ASP A 375 54.89 -6.49 -4.06
CA ASP A 375 54.99 -5.54 -5.19
C ASP A 375 53.62 -5.03 -5.64
N SER A 376 53.20 -3.87 -5.12
CA SER A 376 52.11 -3.10 -5.71
C SER A 376 52.51 -1.64 -5.89
N THR A 377 52.51 -1.17 -7.14
CA THR A 377 52.80 0.23 -7.51
C THR A 377 51.68 1.18 -7.06
N SER A 378 50.48 0.67 -6.81
CA SER A 378 49.35 1.43 -6.28
C SER A 378 49.52 1.72 -4.78
N TRP A 379 49.49 3.01 -4.42
CA TRP A 379 49.55 3.45 -3.02
C TRP A 379 48.35 2.91 -2.21
N LEU A 380 47.19 2.73 -2.85
CA LEU A 380 45.99 2.20 -2.21
C LEU A 380 46.14 0.72 -1.85
N PHE A 381 46.73 -0.08 -2.74
CA PHE A 381 47.01 -1.50 -2.46
C PHE A 381 48.10 -1.66 -1.40
N ARG A 382 49.12 -0.79 -1.37
CA ARG A 382 50.11 -0.74 -0.29
C ARG A 382 49.50 -0.34 1.06
N LEU A 383 48.58 0.62 1.07
CA LEU A 383 47.86 1.01 2.28
C LEU A 383 46.94 -0.11 2.76
N TYR A 384 46.25 -0.78 1.84
CA TYR A 384 45.32 -1.87 2.12
C TYR A 384 46.03 -3.13 2.61
N TYR A 385 46.98 -3.69 1.85
CA TYR A 385 47.70 -4.91 2.25
C TYR A 385 48.84 -4.68 3.25
N GLY A 386 49.46 -3.49 3.23
CA GLY A 386 50.58 -3.15 4.13
C GLY A 386 50.14 -2.71 5.53
N ASN A 387 48.87 -2.35 5.72
CA ASN A 387 48.34 -1.99 7.04
C ASN A 387 47.15 -2.90 7.41
N ARG A 388 47.46 -3.95 8.16
CA ARG A 388 46.48 -4.97 8.59
C ARG A 388 45.29 -4.38 9.35
N ILE A 389 45.48 -3.28 10.08
CA ILE A 389 44.39 -2.61 10.81
C ILE A 389 43.44 -1.90 9.84
N PHE A 390 43.99 -1.22 8.83
CA PHE A 390 43.20 -0.56 7.80
C PHE A 390 42.42 -1.58 6.94
N MET A 391 43.07 -2.68 6.55
CA MET A 391 42.42 -3.80 5.85
C MET A 391 41.25 -4.37 6.66
N CYS A 392 41.49 -4.66 7.95
CA CYS A 392 40.48 -5.18 8.87
C CYS A 392 39.28 -4.22 8.97
N TYR A 393 39.55 -2.92 9.08
CA TYR A 393 38.51 -1.91 9.18
C TYR A 393 37.66 -1.83 7.90
N CYS A 394 38.27 -1.90 6.72
CA CYS A 394 37.54 -1.92 5.45
C CYS A 394 36.65 -3.16 5.30
N CYS A 395 37.16 -4.36 5.63
CA CYS A 395 36.38 -5.59 5.57
C CYS A 395 35.21 -5.56 6.56
N VAL A 396 35.46 -5.20 7.83
CA VAL A 396 34.41 -5.11 8.85
C VAL A 396 33.38 -4.02 8.51
N SER A 397 33.80 -2.90 7.93
CA SER A 397 32.88 -1.82 7.53
C SER A 397 31.97 -2.24 6.38
N CYS A 398 32.47 -2.99 5.39
CA CYS A 398 31.64 -3.54 4.31
C CYS A 398 30.62 -4.56 4.83
N GLU A 399 31.01 -5.42 5.77
CA GLU A 399 30.09 -6.40 6.36
C GLU A 399 29.06 -5.77 7.29
N VAL A 400 29.44 -4.76 8.08
CA VAL A 400 28.49 -3.96 8.86
C VAL A 400 27.52 -3.20 7.95
N LEU A 401 27.99 -2.72 6.80
CA LEU A 401 27.12 -2.12 5.79
C LEU A 401 26.12 -3.15 5.22
N TYR A 402 26.54 -4.39 4.96
CA TYR A 402 25.62 -5.46 4.54
C TYR A 402 24.60 -5.82 5.62
N ILE A 403 25.00 -5.87 6.90
CA ILE A 403 24.07 -6.05 8.04
C ILE A 403 23.05 -4.93 8.08
N ILE A 404 23.48 -3.68 7.94
CA ILE A 404 22.61 -2.50 7.95
C ILE A 404 21.65 -2.54 6.76
N LEU A 405 22.14 -2.83 5.55
CA LEU A 405 21.31 -2.97 4.35
C LEU A 405 20.27 -4.09 4.50
N LEU A 406 20.64 -5.22 5.11
CA LEU A 406 19.74 -6.34 5.36
C LEU A 406 18.69 -6.02 6.44
N LEU A 407 19.08 -5.34 7.52
CA LEU A 407 18.17 -4.90 8.58
C LEU A 407 17.17 -3.85 8.07
N ILE A 408 17.61 -2.99 7.14
CA ILE A 408 16.79 -1.94 6.52
C ILE A 408 15.87 -2.51 5.41
N ALA A 409 16.31 -3.52 4.65
CA ALA A 409 15.53 -4.14 3.56
C ALA A 409 14.25 -4.86 4.00
N ASN A 410 13.90 -4.81 5.29
CA ASN A 410 12.76 -5.51 5.85
C ASN A 410 11.39 -4.86 5.57
N ASN A 411 11.35 -3.76 4.81
CA ASN A 411 10.13 -3.17 4.27
C ASN A 411 10.19 -3.10 2.74
N GLN A 412 9.46 -4.04 2.11
CA GLN A 412 8.97 -4.01 0.73
C GLN A 412 9.93 -3.43 -0.33
N THR A 413 10.82 -4.26 -0.90
CA THR A 413 11.07 -4.38 -2.36
C THR A 413 12.29 -5.27 -2.63
N GLU A 414 12.24 -6.09 -3.67
CA GLU A 414 13.35 -6.92 -4.16
C GLU A 414 14.46 -6.11 -4.86
N ASN A 415 14.52 -4.78 -4.67
CA ASN A 415 15.39 -3.89 -5.44
C ASN A 415 16.37 -3.13 -4.54
N LEU A 416 17.66 -3.41 -4.71
CA LEU A 416 18.78 -2.80 -3.96
C LEU A 416 18.77 -1.25 -4.04
N LEU A 417 18.27 -0.68 -5.15
CA LEU A 417 18.24 0.76 -5.40
C LEU A 417 17.26 1.52 -4.48
N ASN A 418 16.20 0.86 -4.02
CA ASN A 418 15.23 1.46 -3.10
C ASN A 418 15.73 1.50 -1.65
N VAL A 419 16.66 0.60 -1.31
CA VAL A 419 17.32 0.60 0.01
C VAL A 419 18.32 1.75 0.10
N SER A 420 18.97 2.10 -1.02
CA SER A 420 19.96 3.19 -1.08
C SER A 420 19.41 4.62 -0.95
N SER A 421 18.10 4.83 -1.06
CA SER A 421 17.46 6.15 -1.01
C SER A 421 16.90 6.52 0.37
N LEU A 422 17.07 5.67 1.40
CA LEU A 422 16.61 5.95 2.75
C LEU A 422 17.49 7.00 3.45
N PRO A 423 16.90 8.06 4.06
CA PRO A 423 17.65 9.13 4.75
C PRO A 423 18.56 8.61 5.87
N SER A 424 18.14 7.55 6.57
CA SER A 424 18.90 6.88 7.62
C SER A 424 20.14 6.13 7.09
N LEU A 425 20.08 5.61 5.85
CA LEU A 425 21.24 5.04 5.17
C LEU A 425 22.22 6.14 4.75
N LEU A 426 21.72 7.30 4.29
CA LEU A 426 22.57 8.45 3.95
C LEU A 426 23.30 9.00 5.18
N LEU A 427 22.64 9.05 6.35
CA LEU A 427 23.24 9.45 7.63
C LEU A 427 24.27 8.42 8.13
N CYS A 428 24.00 7.12 7.96
CA CYS A 428 24.95 6.04 8.26
C CYS A 428 26.16 6.05 7.31
N LEU A 429 25.94 6.30 6.01
CA LEU A 429 27.00 6.43 5.01
C LEU A 429 27.84 7.69 5.24
N LEU A 430 27.22 8.82 5.62
CA LEU A 430 27.92 10.05 5.99
C LEU A 430 28.71 9.89 7.29
N SER A 431 28.16 9.22 8.32
CA SER A 431 28.87 8.97 9.58
C SER A 431 30.00 7.96 9.42
N THR A 432 29.82 6.89 8.63
CA THR A 432 30.91 5.97 8.26
C THR A 432 31.94 6.64 7.34
N GLN A 433 31.56 7.55 6.44
CA GLN A 433 32.50 8.38 5.68
C GLN A 433 33.25 9.38 6.56
N LEU A 434 32.62 10.00 7.55
CA LEU A 434 33.25 10.87 8.54
C LEU A 434 34.22 10.09 9.42
N LEU A 435 33.85 8.87 9.85
CA LEU A 435 34.71 7.97 10.60
C LEU A 435 35.87 7.45 9.73
N MET A 436 35.64 7.15 8.45
CA MET A 436 36.68 6.85 7.47
C MET A 436 37.62 8.03 7.28
N LYS A 437 37.12 9.27 7.15
CA LYS A 437 37.95 10.47 7.08
C LYS A 437 38.77 10.65 8.34
N ARG A 438 38.20 10.49 9.54
CA ARG A 438 38.88 10.65 10.82
C ARG A 438 39.95 9.58 11.06
N THR A 439 39.65 8.34 10.70
CA THR A 439 40.56 7.19 10.86
C THR A 439 41.65 7.22 9.80
N ALA A 440 41.33 7.55 8.55
CA ALA A 440 42.32 7.81 7.50
C ALA A 440 43.20 9.00 7.88
N HIS A 441 42.66 10.04 8.50
CA HIS A 441 43.45 11.19 8.97
C HIS A 441 44.34 10.85 10.17
N LEU A 442 43.89 9.98 11.10
CA LEU A 442 44.68 9.46 12.22
C LEU A 442 45.78 8.48 11.78
N VAL A 443 45.51 7.68 10.73
CA VAL A 443 46.49 6.77 10.14
C VAL A 443 47.48 7.57 9.28
N LEU A 444 47.01 8.53 8.48
CA LEU A 444 47.86 9.47 7.73
C LEU A 444 48.68 10.34 8.67
N SER A 445 48.15 10.81 9.81
CA SER A 445 48.92 11.60 10.77
C SER A 445 50.01 10.77 11.44
N ARG A 446 49.75 9.49 11.75
CA ARG A 446 50.78 8.55 12.25
C ARG A 446 51.80 8.14 11.18
N ILE A 447 51.43 8.13 9.90
CA ILE A 447 52.35 7.87 8.78
C ILE A 447 53.17 9.14 8.47
N MET A 448 52.58 10.33 8.56
CA MET A 448 53.22 11.62 8.31
C MET A 448 54.15 12.09 9.45
N ASP A 449 54.07 11.47 10.64
CA ASP A 449 55.04 11.63 11.73
C ASP A 449 56.36 10.87 11.48
N THR A 450 56.49 10.18 10.34
CA THR A 450 57.79 9.71 9.83
C THR A 450 58.23 10.59 8.67
N SER A 451 59.35 11.29 8.87
CA SER A 451 59.95 12.29 8.00
C SER A 451 60.21 11.79 6.57
N ALA A 452 59.32 12.11 5.62
CA ALA A 452 59.59 12.01 4.18
C ALA A 452 58.59 12.80 3.30
N LEU A 453 58.33 14.08 3.58
CA LEU A 453 57.52 14.95 2.70
C LEU A 453 58.17 16.32 2.50
N SER A 454 59.46 16.34 2.19
CA SER A 454 60.17 17.53 1.66
C SER A 454 60.60 17.37 0.20
N ARG A 455 59.99 16.46 -0.59
CA ARG A 455 60.50 16.17 -1.94
C ARG A 455 59.50 16.02 -3.09
N TYR A 456 58.20 16.20 -2.91
CA TYR A 456 57.25 16.13 -4.04
C TYR A 456 56.16 17.18 -3.92
N GLY A 457 56.12 18.08 -4.91
CA GLY A 457 55.28 19.27 -4.95
C GLY A 457 53.78 18.98 -5.14
N GLU A 458 52.99 20.00 -4.83
CA GLU A 458 51.53 20.03 -4.90
C GLU A 458 50.95 19.49 -6.22
N PRO A 459 49.94 18.61 -6.20
CA PRO A 459 49.13 18.35 -7.37
C PRO A 459 48.03 19.42 -7.49
N LYS A 460 48.15 20.21 -8.55
CA LYS A 460 47.17 21.18 -9.05
C LYS A 460 45.78 20.56 -9.23
N VAL A 461 44.77 21.33 -8.84
CA VAL A 461 43.37 21.20 -9.26
C VAL A 461 43.34 21.32 -10.80
N LEU A 462 42.89 20.27 -11.48
CA LEU A 462 42.62 20.30 -12.92
C LEU A 462 41.12 20.10 -13.16
N SER A 463 40.48 21.21 -13.47
CA SER A 463 39.21 21.31 -14.21
C SER A 463 39.37 20.74 -15.61
N PHE A 464 38.43 19.91 -16.07
CA PHE A 464 38.25 19.63 -17.50
C PHE A 464 36.76 19.55 -17.86
N GLU A 465 36.30 20.62 -18.50
CA GLU A 465 35.14 20.67 -19.37
C GLU A 465 35.52 20.11 -20.76
N THR A 466 34.72 19.16 -21.27
CA THR A 466 34.43 18.86 -22.70
C THR A 466 35.57 18.42 -23.65
N PRO A 467 35.30 17.98 -24.92
CA PRO A 467 34.21 17.19 -25.52
C PRO A 467 34.75 15.95 -26.27
N LEU A 468 33.99 14.88 -26.53
CA LEU A 468 34.41 13.90 -27.55
C LEU A 468 33.26 13.34 -28.41
N HIS A 469 33.34 13.75 -29.68
CA HIS A 469 32.83 13.21 -30.93
C HIS A 469 31.82 12.04 -30.98
N ARG A 470 30.69 12.35 -31.64
CA ARG A 470 29.96 11.46 -32.55
C ARG A 470 30.90 10.92 -33.64
N ASN A 471 31.02 9.61 -33.79
CA ASN A 471 30.43 8.90 -34.94
C ASN A 471 30.73 7.40 -34.89
N THR A 472 29.79 6.67 -35.49
CA THR A 472 29.84 5.28 -35.98
C THR A 472 29.74 4.13 -34.97
N LEU A 473 28.73 3.30 -35.24
CA LEU A 473 28.46 1.94 -34.74
C LEU A 473 27.79 1.83 -33.37
N PHE A 474 26.48 2.11 -33.31
CA PHE A 474 25.53 1.26 -32.58
C PHE A 474 24.10 1.50 -33.11
N SER A 475 23.78 0.78 -34.19
CA SER A 475 22.41 0.30 -34.41
C SER A 475 22.18 -0.80 -33.38
N ALA A 476 21.69 -0.43 -32.20
CA ALA A 476 21.29 -1.36 -31.17
C ALA A 476 19.80 -1.13 -30.88
N MET A 477 19.02 -2.14 -31.24
CA MET A 477 17.58 -2.27 -31.08
C MET A 477 17.08 -1.60 -29.79
N SER A 478 16.14 -0.66 -29.94
CA SER A 478 15.37 -0.12 -28.83
C SER A 478 14.75 -1.29 -28.05
N LYS A 479 14.96 -1.30 -26.73
CA LYS A 479 14.26 -2.27 -25.86
C LYS A 479 12.76 -2.10 -26.10
N PRO A 480 11.99 -3.20 -26.29
CA PRO A 480 10.56 -3.08 -26.55
C PRO A 480 9.92 -2.37 -25.36
N VAL A 481 9.28 -1.23 -25.65
CA VAL A 481 8.46 -0.51 -24.68
C VAL A 481 7.40 -1.50 -24.17
N ALA A 482 7.26 -1.64 -22.85
CA ALA A 482 6.27 -2.52 -22.25
C ALA A 482 4.88 -1.95 -22.56
N ILE A 483 4.25 -2.44 -23.63
CA ILE A 483 2.95 -1.97 -24.11
C ILE A 483 1.95 -3.11 -23.99
N GLU A 484 0.79 -2.79 -23.44
CA GLU A 484 -0.40 -3.65 -23.51
C GLU A 484 -1.29 -3.18 -24.66
N VAL A 485 -1.75 -4.12 -25.49
CA VAL A 485 -2.49 -3.82 -26.72
C VAL A 485 -3.90 -4.39 -26.64
N TYR A 486 -4.89 -3.53 -26.87
CA TYR A 486 -6.30 -3.90 -27.03
C TYR A 486 -6.73 -3.64 -28.46
N ASN A 487 -7.55 -4.55 -29.02
CA ASN A 487 -7.96 -4.56 -30.42
C ASN A 487 -6.79 -4.37 -31.42
N PRO A 488 -5.88 -5.36 -31.54
CA PRO A 488 -4.68 -5.25 -32.37
C PRO A 488 -4.94 -4.92 -33.84
N ASN A 489 -6.12 -5.25 -34.36
CA ASN A 489 -6.53 -5.01 -35.74
C ASN A 489 -7.34 -3.70 -35.92
N GLY A 490 -7.43 -2.87 -34.87
CA GLY A 490 -8.14 -1.60 -34.92
C GLY A 490 -7.58 -0.66 -35.99
N LYS A 491 -8.47 0.03 -36.70
CA LYS A 491 -8.14 0.94 -37.81
C LYS A 491 -7.33 2.14 -37.34
N TYR A 492 -7.70 2.71 -36.19
CA TYR A 492 -7.10 3.93 -35.63
C TYR A 492 -6.22 3.57 -34.45
N ARG A 493 -4.99 4.08 -34.37
CA ARG A 493 -4.07 3.81 -33.27
C ARG A 493 -4.16 4.92 -32.21
N VAL A 494 -4.53 4.55 -30.99
CA VAL A 494 -4.57 5.46 -29.84
C VAL A 494 -3.59 4.96 -28.78
N VAL A 495 -2.72 5.86 -28.31
CA VAL A 495 -1.74 5.55 -27.28
C VAL A 495 -2.13 6.23 -25.97
N SER A 496 -2.03 5.52 -24.85
CA SER A 496 -2.07 6.10 -23.52
C SER A 496 -0.70 5.97 -22.87
N THR A 497 -0.17 7.09 -22.38
CA THR A 497 1.17 7.13 -21.77
C THR A 497 1.24 6.41 -20.43
N LYS A 498 0.09 6.11 -19.81
CA LYS A 498 -0.04 5.35 -18.56
C LYS A 498 -1.32 4.51 -18.54
N PRO A 499 -1.34 3.41 -17.75
CA PRO A 499 -2.61 2.79 -17.39
C PRO A 499 -3.47 3.79 -16.60
N MET A 500 -4.75 3.89 -16.98
CA MET A 500 -5.74 4.74 -16.30
C MET A 500 -6.80 3.86 -15.62
N PRO A 501 -7.41 4.32 -14.50
CA PRO A 501 -8.44 3.55 -13.80
C PRO A 501 -9.65 3.17 -14.67
N GLY A 502 -10.19 1.99 -14.40
CA GLY A 502 -11.36 1.43 -15.09
C GLY A 502 -11.05 0.94 -16.50
N THR A 503 -12.00 0.17 -17.07
CA THR A 503 -11.88 -0.41 -18.42
C THR A 503 -12.82 0.25 -19.44
N ARG A 504 -13.77 1.07 -18.98
CA ARG A 504 -14.78 1.70 -19.85
C ARG A 504 -14.16 2.53 -20.97
N TRP A 505 -13.15 3.33 -20.67
CA TRP A 505 -12.47 4.16 -21.67
C TRP A 505 -11.77 3.31 -22.74
N ILE A 506 -11.25 2.13 -22.38
CA ILE A 506 -10.66 1.17 -23.32
C ILE A 506 -11.76 0.62 -24.23
N ASN A 507 -12.87 0.14 -23.65
CA ASN A 507 -13.99 -0.43 -24.40
C ASN A 507 -14.57 0.59 -25.38
N LEU A 508 -14.77 1.85 -24.96
CA LEU A 508 -15.28 2.92 -25.83
C LEU A 508 -14.37 3.19 -27.03
N LEU A 509 -13.05 3.11 -26.86
CA LEU A 509 -12.11 3.21 -27.98
C LEU A 509 -12.16 1.98 -28.88
N VAL A 510 -12.18 0.78 -28.30
CA VAL A 510 -12.23 -0.50 -29.02
C VAL A 510 -13.50 -0.61 -29.87
N ASP A 511 -14.67 -0.27 -29.31
CA ASP A 511 -15.97 -0.28 -29.99
C ASP A 511 -16.00 0.69 -31.19
N GLN A 512 -15.19 1.73 -31.14
CA GLN A 512 -15.01 2.69 -32.22
C GLN A 512 -13.92 2.27 -33.23
N GLY A 513 -13.43 1.04 -33.14
CA GLY A 513 -12.44 0.47 -34.04
C GLY A 513 -11.03 1.01 -33.80
N CYS A 514 -10.73 1.49 -32.59
CA CYS A 514 -9.37 1.88 -32.22
C CYS A 514 -8.58 0.67 -31.72
N ARG A 515 -7.30 0.61 -32.14
CA ARG A 515 -6.24 -0.16 -31.50
C ARG A 515 -5.68 0.68 -30.37
N VAL A 516 -5.87 0.23 -29.13
CA VAL A 516 -5.45 0.97 -27.94
C VAL A 516 -4.15 0.37 -27.43
N GLU A 517 -3.15 1.22 -27.22
CA GLU A 517 -1.86 0.84 -26.66
C GLU A 517 -1.61 1.58 -25.35
N ILE A 518 -1.32 0.83 -24.29
CA ILE A 518 -1.13 1.36 -22.96
C ILE A 518 0.31 1.12 -22.54
N CYS A 519 1.04 2.19 -22.23
CA CYS A 519 2.41 2.09 -21.75
C CYS A 519 2.45 1.66 -20.28
N HIS A 520 3.18 0.57 -20.00
CA HIS A 520 3.44 0.00 -18.67
C HIS A 520 4.90 0.17 -18.22
N LEU A 521 5.63 1.13 -18.81
CA LEU A 521 6.95 1.48 -18.31
C LEU A 521 6.86 1.92 -16.85
N LYS A 522 7.71 1.30 -16.01
CA LYS A 522 7.78 1.56 -14.56
C LYS A 522 8.25 2.98 -14.20
N LYS A 523 8.78 3.76 -15.16
CA LYS A 523 9.15 5.18 -14.95
C LYS A 523 7.92 5.95 -14.50
N THR A 524 7.99 6.74 -13.43
CA THR A 524 6.82 7.51 -12.94
C THR A 524 6.33 8.52 -13.99
N ILE A 525 7.25 9.33 -14.52
CA ILE A 525 7.01 10.29 -15.60
C ILE A 525 7.81 9.83 -16.82
N LEU A 526 7.20 9.85 -18.01
CA LEU A 526 7.88 9.49 -19.25
C LEU A 526 8.71 10.67 -19.77
N SER A 527 9.89 10.39 -20.31
CA SER A 527 10.67 11.39 -21.04
C SER A 527 10.04 11.71 -22.39
N VAL A 528 10.41 12.85 -22.98
CA VAL A 528 10.00 13.23 -24.33
C VAL A 528 10.37 12.14 -25.33
N GLU A 529 11.55 11.53 -25.19
CA GLU A 529 12.02 10.44 -26.03
C GLU A 529 11.15 9.19 -25.88
N ASP A 530 10.81 8.79 -24.64
CA ASP A 530 9.92 7.64 -24.41
C ASP A 530 8.55 7.86 -25.06
N ILE A 531 8.02 9.09 -25.01
CA ILE A 531 6.72 9.44 -25.62
C ILE A 531 6.82 9.45 -27.15
N ILE A 532 7.93 9.92 -27.73
CA ILE A 532 8.17 9.86 -29.18
C ILE A 532 8.25 8.41 -29.65
N ASP A 533 8.98 7.55 -28.93
CA ASP A 533 9.07 6.12 -29.24
C ASP A 533 7.69 5.44 -29.15
N LEU A 534 6.88 5.83 -28.16
CA LEU A 534 5.49 5.40 -28.05
C LEU A 534 4.61 5.92 -29.20
N ILE A 535 4.78 7.15 -29.67
CA ILE A 535 4.05 7.68 -30.83
C ILE A 535 4.45 6.92 -32.10
N GLY A 536 5.74 6.63 -32.28
CA GLY A 536 6.24 5.90 -33.45
C GLY A 536 5.95 6.61 -34.77
N ASN A 537 5.81 5.84 -35.85
CA ASN A 537 5.59 6.39 -37.20
C ASN A 537 4.10 6.58 -37.57
N ARG A 538 3.18 6.02 -36.79
CA ARG A 538 1.74 6.10 -37.04
C ARG A 538 0.98 6.14 -35.73
N CYS A 539 0.31 7.25 -35.40
CA CYS A 539 -0.49 7.41 -34.20
C CYS A 539 -1.62 8.40 -34.48
N ASP A 540 -2.87 7.99 -34.33
CA ASP A 540 -4.02 8.84 -34.61
C ASP A 540 -4.37 9.75 -33.41
N GLY A 541 -4.03 9.34 -32.18
CA GLY A 541 -4.15 10.21 -31.02
C GLY A 541 -3.49 9.69 -29.74
N VAL A 542 -3.30 10.58 -28.78
CA VAL A 542 -2.59 10.30 -27.52
C VAL A 542 -3.40 10.77 -26.31
N ILE A 543 -3.43 9.96 -25.25
CA ILE A 543 -3.92 10.34 -23.93
C ILE A 543 -2.72 10.45 -23.00
N GLY A 544 -2.41 11.66 -22.56
CA GLY A 544 -1.25 11.97 -21.70
C GLY A 544 -1.63 12.36 -20.28
N GLN A 545 -0.62 12.51 -19.43
CA GLN A 545 -0.77 12.87 -18.02
C GLN A 545 -0.41 14.33 -17.76
N LEU A 546 -0.93 14.87 -16.65
CA LEU A 546 -0.59 16.20 -16.10
C LEU A 546 0.93 16.44 -15.97
N THR A 547 1.69 15.39 -15.69
CA THR A 547 3.12 15.45 -15.39
C THR A 547 4.01 15.49 -16.64
N GLU A 548 3.42 15.46 -17.83
CA GLU A 548 4.15 15.41 -19.10
C GLU A 548 4.07 16.78 -19.79
N ASP A 549 5.22 17.35 -20.12
CA ASP A 549 5.30 18.64 -20.81
C ASP A 549 5.07 18.47 -22.31
N TRP A 550 3.87 18.83 -22.76
CA TRP A 550 3.44 18.77 -24.15
C TRP A 550 3.71 20.09 -24.88
N GLY A 551 4.90 20.18 -25.49
CA GLY A 551 5.34 21.32 -26.30
C GLY A 551 5.52 21.00 -27.79
N GLU A 552 6.19 21.91 -28.49
CA GLU A 552 6.51 21.86 -29.93
C GLU A 552 7.03 20.48 -30.40
N THR A 553 7.97 19.88 -29.67
CA THR A 553 8.59 18.61 -30.04
C THR A 553 7.60 17.46 -30.11
N LEU A 554 6.77 17.30 -29.07
CA LEU A 554 5.79 16.19 -28.98
C LEU A 554 4.63 16.39 -29.97
N PHE A 555 4.14 17.62 -30.12
CA PHE A 555 3.08 17.90 -31.09
C PHE A 555 3.57 17.75 -32.54
N SER A 556 4.81 18.13 -32.83
CA SER A 556 5.45 17.88 -34.13
C SER A 556 5.55 16.38 -34.42
N ALA A 557 5.99 15.59 -33.44
CA ALA A 557 6.10 14.14 -33.57
C ALA A 557 4.73 13.47 -33.80
N LEU A 558 3.72 13.85 -33.00
CA LEU A 558 2.36 13.34 -33.14
C LEU A 558 1.76 13.69 -34.51
N SER A 559 1.93 14.93 -34.97
CA SER A 559 1.46 15.38 -36.28
C SER A 559 2.13 14.62 -37.43
N LYS A 560 3.46 14.42 -37.37
CA LYS A 560 4.20 13.60 -38.34
C LYS A 560 3.74 12.14 -38.40
N ALA A 561 3.28 11.60 -37.27
CA ALA A 561 2.71 10.26 -37.18
C ALA A 561 1.24 10.20 -37.65
N GLY A 562 0.65 11.30 -38.15
CA GLY A 562 -0.73 11.37 -38.62
C GLY A 562 -1.75 11.64 -37.51
N GLY A 563 -1.31 12.12 -36.34
CA GLY A 563 -2.16 12.38 -35.19
C GLY A 563 -3.14 13.51 -35.41
N LYS A 564 -4.32 13.38 -34.80
CA LYS A 564 -5.41 14.38 -34.87
C LYS A 564 -5.76 14.96 -33.50
N ALA A 565 -5.45 14.24 -32.43
CA ALA A 565 -5.86 14.64 -31.09
C ALA A 565 -4.87 14.21 -30.01
N PHE A 566 -4.70 15.10 -29.04
CA PHE A 566 -4.08 14.85 -27.76
C PHE A 566 -5.12 15.15 -26.67
N SER A 567 -5.19 14.34 -25.62
CA SER A 567 -6.08 14.58 -24.50
C SER A 567 -5.33 14.46 -23.19
N ASN A 568 -5.31 15.54 -22.42
CA ASN A 568 -4.69 15.58 -21.11
C ASN A 568 -5.64 15.00 -20.07
N MET A 569 -5.20 14.02 -19.28
CA MET A 569 -5.95 13.47 -18.14
C MET A 569 -5.89 14.42 -16.94
N ALA A 570 -6.38 15.65 -17.13
CA ALA A 570 -6.45 16.72 -16.15
C ALA A 570 -7.42 17.81 -16.61
N VAL A 571 -7.83 18.68 -15.69
CA VAL A 571 -8.59 19.91 -16.04
C VAL A 571 -7.65 21.06 -16.39
N GLY A 572 -6.66 21.31 -15.54
CA GLY A 572 -5.60 22.27 -15.84
C GLY A 572 -4.69 21.72 -16.93
N TYR A 573 -4.24 22.60 -17.80
CA TYR A 573 -3.41 22.27 -18.97
C TYR A 573 -2.16 23.15 -19.03
N ASN A 574 -1.65 23.59 -17.87
CA ASN A 574 -0.42 24.38 -17.77
C ASN A 574 0.82 23.62 -18.28
N ASN A 575 0.75 22.29 -18.35
CA ASN A 575 1.76 21.42 -18.96
C ASN A 575 1.61 21.29 -20.49
N VAL A 576 0.67 22.00 -21.11
CA VAL A 576 0.35 21.86 -22.54
C VAL A 576 0.47 23.21 -23.25
N ASP A 577 1.38 23.29 -24.22
CA ASP A 577 1.49 24.43 -25.13
C ASP A 577 0.40 24.33 -26.22
N VAL A 578 -0.72 25.00 -25.97
CA VAL A 578 -1.88 25.02 -26.86
C VAL A 578 -1.56 25.70 -28.20
N GLU A 579 -0.66 26.68 -28.21
CA GLU A 579 -0.28 27.36 -29.46
C GLU A 579 0.59 26.48 -30.34
N ALA A 580 1.50 25.70 -29.76
CA ALA A 580 2.21 24.65 -30.49
C ALA A 580 1.23 23.62 -31.07
N ALA A 581 0.22 23.18 -30.31
CA ALA A 581 -0.79 22.26 -30.83
C ALA A 581 -1.56 22.85 -32.02
N ASN A 582 -1.93 24.14 -31.97
CA ASN A 582 -2.60 24.85 -33.07
C ASN A 582 -1.77 24.83 -34.35
N LYS A 583 -0.46 25.13 -34.25
CA LYS A 583 0.47 25.12 -35.38
C LYS A 583 0.50 23.77 -36.12
N TYR A 584 0.32 22.68 -35.38
CA TYR A 584 0.33 21.32 -35.90
C TYR A 584 -1.06 20.74 -36.20
N GLY A 585 -2.13 21.52 -36.03
CA GLY A 585 -3.51 21.09 -36.27
C GLY A 585 -4.01 20.00 -35.31
N ILE A 586 -3.41 19.88 -34.12
CA ILE A 586 -3.77 18.87 -33.12
C ILE A 586 -4.84 19.43 -32.18
N ALA A 587 -5.96 18.71 -32.07
CA ALA A 587 -6.99 19.02 -31.08
C ALA A 587 -6.54 18.65 -29.67
N VAL A 588 -6.64 19.59 -28.72
CA VAL A 588 -6.25 19.41 -27.33
C VAL A 588 -7.49 19.25 -26.46
N GLY A 589 -7.68 18.05 -25.90
CA GLY A 589 -8.72 17.73 -24.94
C GLY A 589 -8.26 17.84 -23.49
N ASN A 590 -9.20 18.10 -22.59
CA ASN A 590 -9.04 18.03 -21.13
C ASN A 590 -10.32 17.45 -20.49
N THR A 591 -10.38 17.35 -19.16
CA THR A 591 -11.47 16.62 -18.45
C THR A 591 -12.30 17.48 -17.46
N PRO A 592 -12.94 18.58 -17.89
CA PRO A 592 -13.74 19.45 -17.01
C PRO A 592 -15.03 18.79 -16.52
N GLY A 593 -15.64 19.38 -15.49
CA GLY A 593 -16.90 18.93 -14.90
C GLY A 593 -16.74 17.78 -13.91
N VAL A 594 -16.18 16.65 -14.36
CA VAL A 594 -16.14 15.35 -13.64
C VAL A 594 -15.42 15.37 -12.28
N LEU A 595 -14.50 16.30 -12.05
CA LEU A 595 -13.71 16.40 -10.81
C LEU A 595 -14.12 17.54 -9.88
N THR A 596 -15.20 18.27 -10.24
CA THR A 596 -15.58 19.50 -9.53
C THR A 596 -15.90 19.24 -8.07
N GLU A 597 -16.80 18.28 -7.80
CA GLU A 597 -17.22 17.96 -6.44
C GLU A 597 -16.07 17.30 -5.66
N THR A 598 -15.37 16.31 -6.23
CA THR A 598 -14.25 15.62 -5.54
C THR A 598 -13.11 16.56 -5.14
N THR A 599 -12.77 17.55 -5.98
CA THR A 599 -11.75 18.54 -5.60
C THR A 599 -12.24 19.47 -4.50
N ALA A 600 -13.52 19.88 -4.55
CA ALA A 600 -14.12 20.69 -3.50
C ALA A 600 -14.25 19.92 -2.16
N GLU A 601 -14.56 18.62 -2.22
CA GLU A 601 -14.60 17.72 -1.08
C GLU A 601 -13.23 17.60 -0.41
N LEU A 602 -12.14 17.45 -1.19
CA LEU A 602 -10.80 17.43 -0.61
C LEU A 602 -10.44 18.79 0.01
N ALA A 603 -10.74 19.90 -0.67
CA ALA A 603 -10.49 21.23 -0.12
C ALA A 603 -11.24 21.42 1.22
N ALA A 604 -12.52 21.04 1.29
CA ALA A 604 -13.31 21.07 2.53
C ALA A 604 -12.74 20.12 3.59
N SER A 605 -12.26 18.94 3.20
CA SER A 605 -11.62 17.98 4.11
C SER A 605 -10.34 18.54 4.71
N LEU A 606 -9.49 19.19 3.90
CA LEU A 606 -8.28 19.86 4.35
C LEU A 606 -8.61 21.05 5.28
N SER A 607 -9.64 21.84 4.97
CA SER A 607 -10.14 22.90 5.85
C SER A 607 -10.51 22.37 7.23
N LEU A 608 -11.26 21.28 7.29
CA LEU A 608 -11.70 20.66 8.55
C LEU A 608 -10.56 20.01 9.30
N ALA A 609 -9.68 19.30 8.58
CA ALA A 609 -8.52 18.66 9.17
C ALA A 609 -7.59 19.69 9.82
N ALA A 610 -7.38 20.84 9.15
CA ALA A 610 -6.60 21.95 9.68
C ALA A 610 -7.30 22.59 10.87
N ALA A 611 -8.59 22.95 10.74
CA ALA A 611 -9.36 23.57 11.82
C ALA A 611 -9.40 22.73 13.09
N ARG A 612 -9.45 21.40 12.94
CA ARG A 612 -9.59 20.44 14.05
C ARG A 612 -8.29 19.71 14.41
N ARG A 613 -7.16 20.11 13.83
CA ARG A 613 -5.82 19.55 14.13
C ARG A 613 -5.78 18.02 13.97
N ILE A 614 -6.48 17.48 12.98
CA ILE A 614 -6.73 16.03 12.85
C ILE A 614 -5.42 15.26 12.65
N VAL A 615 -4.52 15.75 11.79
CA VAL A 615 -3.26 15.06 11.49
C VAL A 615 -2.30 15.07 12.68
N GLU A 616 -2.25 16.18 13.43
CA GLU A 616 -1.50 16.24 14.69
C GLU A 616 -2.04 15.22 15.71
N ALA A 617 -3.37 15.16 15.86
CA ALA A 617 -4.04 14.25 16.78
C ALA A 617 -3.90 12.77 16.38
N ASP A 618 -3.98 12.45 15.08
CA ASP A 618 -3.74 11.09 14.55
C ASP A 618 -2.31 10.65 14.83
N GLY A 619 -1.32 11.49 14.53
CA GLY A 619 0.08 11.20 14.83
C GLY A 619 0.32 10.97 16.33
N PHE A 620 -0.25 11.82 17.17
CA PHE A 620 -0.17 11.69 18.64
C PHE A 620 -0.79 10.37 19.14
N MET A 621 -1.99 10.01 18.65
CA MET A 621 -2.67 8.77 19.01
C MET A 621 -1.88 7.53 18.57
N ARG A 622 -1.41 7.50 17.31
CA ARG A 622 -0.64 6.37 16.76
C ARG A 622 0.71 6.18 17.43
N ALA A 623 1.29 7.27 17.94
CA ALA A 623 2.52 7.23 18.73
C ALA A 623 2.31 6.67 20.15
N GLY A 624 1.08 6.38 20.57
CA GLY A 624 0.78 5.86 21.90
C GLY A 624 0.88 6.90 23.01
N LEU A 625 0.83 8.20 22.68
CA LEU A 625 0.99 9.30 23.63
C LEU A 625 -0.33 9.69 24.34
N TYR A 626 -1.45 9.07 23.96
CA TYR A 626 -2.76 9.38 24.52
C TYR A 626 -3.00 8.64 25.84
N GLU A 627 -2.87 9.35 26.96
CA GLU A 627 -3.11 8.83 28.31
C GLU A 627 -4.55 9.03 28.80
N GLY A 628 -5.29 9.96 28.18
CA GLY A 628 -6.66 10.29 28.56
C GLY A 628 -7.13 11.63 28.01
N TRP A 629 -8.44 11.88 28.13
CA TRP A 629 -9.04 13.14 27.69
C TRP A 629 -8.62 14.30 28.61
N LEU A 630 -8.18 15.41 28.03
CA LEU A 630 -7.86 16.65 28.74
C LEU A 630 -8.55 17.84 28.06
N PRO A 631 -9.06 18.84 28.82
CA PRO A 631 -9.79 19.99 28.25
C PRO A 631 -9.00 20.83 27.23
N HIS A 632 -7.67 20.81 27.30
CA HIS A 632 -6.78 21.62 26.46
C HIS A 632 -6.08 20.82 25.35
N LEU A 633 -6.34 19.52 25.27
CA LEU A 633 -5.68 18.65 24.29
C LEU A 633 -6.28 18.85 22.90
N PHE A 634 -5.45 19.29 21.94
CA PHE A 634 -5.82 19.56 20.55
C PHE A 634 -7.04 20.46 20.33
N VAL A 635 -7.21 21.50 21.17
CA VAL A 635 -8.24 22.53 20.93
C VAL A 635 -7.99 23.20 19.57
N GLY A 636 -9.04 23.21 18.74
CA GLY A 636 -9.04 23.77 17.39
C GLY A 636 -10.17 24.79 17.19
N ASN A 637 -10.35 25.25 15.96
CA ASN A 637 -11.24 26.35 15.62
C ASN A 637 -12.65 25.84 15.24
N LEU A 638 -13.68 26.46 15.83
CA LEU A 638 -15.07 26.24 15.42
C LEU A 638 -15.35 27.05 14.16
N LEU A 639 -15.76 26.39 13.07
CA LEU A 639 -16.07 27.07 11.80
C LEU A 639 -17.46 27.73 11.77
N LYS A 640 -18.40 27.28 12.60
CA LYS A 640 -19.78 27.80 12.59
C LYS A 640 -19.81 29.31 12.86
N GLY A 641 -20.42 30.06 11.95
CA GLY A 641 -20.55 31.52 12.03
C GLY A 641 -19.28 32.31 11.64
N GLN A 642 -18.17 31.63 11.32
CA GLN A 642 -16.95 32.26 10.82
C GLN A 642 -17.10 32.63 9.34
N THR A 643 -16.11 33.32 8.78
CA THR A 643 -16.09 33.74 7.37
C THR A 643 -15.19 32.86 6.52
N VAL A 644 -15.76 32.23 5.48
CA VAL A 644 -15.00 31.54 4.43
C VAL A 644 -14.69 32.50 3.28
N GLY A 645 -13.41 32.61 2.97
CA GLY A 645 -12.84 33.33 1.83
C GLY A 645 -12.61 32.41 0.64
N VAL A 646 -13.15 32.73 -0.53
CA VAL A 646 -12.93 31.95 -1.76
C VAL A 646 -12.27 32.83 -2.83
N ILE A 647 -11.09 32.42 -3.29
CA ILE A 647 -10.34 33.14 -4.33
C ILE A 647 -10.36 32.28 -5.59
N GLY A 648 -11.12 32.72 -6.59
CA GLY A 648 -11.53 31.90 -7.73
C GLY A 648 -12.87 31.20 -7.47
N ALA A 649 -13.97 31.94 -7.61
CA ALA A 649 -15.35 31.42 -7.48
C ALA A 649 -15.86 30.77 -8.77
N GLY A 650 -14.99 30.02 -9.47
CA GLY A 650 -15.32 29.16 -10.59
C GLY A 650 -16.08 27.90 -10.15
N ARG A 651 -15.98 26.81 -10.92
CA ARG A 651 -16.69 25.55 -10.66
C ARG A 651 -16.38 24.98 -9.27
N ILE A 652 -15.10 24.75 -9.02
CA ILE A 652 -14.60 24.13 -7.78
C ILE A 652 -14.80 25.09 -6.61
N GLY A 653 -14.38 26.35 -6.75
CA GLY A 653 -14.55 27.35 -5.69
C GLY A 653 -16.01 27.58 -5.30
N SER A 654 -16.95 27.58 -6.27
CA SER A 654 -18.39 27.64 -5.96
C SER A 654 -18.91 26.37 -5.30
N ALA A 655 -18.44 25.18 -5.69
CA ALA A 655 -18.82 23.93 -5.02
C ALA A 655 -18.32 23.90 -3.57
N TYR A 656 -17.05 24.25 -3.35
CA TYR A 656 -16.45 24.41 -2.04
C TYR A 656 -17.21 25.45 -1.19
N ALA A 657 -17.49 26.63 -1.73
CA ALA A 657 -18.25 27.67 -1.05
C ALA A 657 -19.62 27.17 -0.56
N ARG A 658 -20.36 26.45 -1.42
CA ARG A 658 -21.66 25.86 -1.05
C ARG A 658 -21.51 24.88 0.13
N MET A 659 -20.52 23.99 0.10
CA MET A 659 -20.26 23.04 1.19
C MET A 659 -19.96 23.77 2.51
N MET A 660 -19.13 24.81 2.47
CA MET A 660 -18.77 25.56 3.68
C MET A 660 -19.94 26.40 4.24
N VAL A 661 -20.72 27.02 3.35
CA VAL A 661 -21.88 27.81 3.74
C VAL A 661 -23.01 26.94 4.26
N GLU A 662 -23.39 25.89 3.52
CA GLU A 662 -24.54 25.04 3.88
C GLU A 662 -24.20 24.11 5.05
N GLY A 663 -23.07 23.39 4.96
CA GLY A 663 -22.66 22.41 5.95
C GLY A 663 -22.16 23.01 7.26
N PHE A 664 -21.51 24.17 7.21
CA PHE A 664 -20.88 24.77 8.40
C PHE A 664 -21.45 26.14 8.76
N LYS A 665 -22.45 26.67 8.03
CA LYS A 665 -23.10 27.95 8.33
C LYS A 665 -22.09 29.10 8.42
N MET A 666 -21.11 29.09 7.52
CA MET A 666 -20.11 30.14 7.38
C MET A 666 -20.67 31.29 6.52
N ASN A 667 -20.26 32.52 6.81
CA ASN A 667 -20.45 33.65 5.91
C ASN A 667 -19.47 33.54 4.73
N LEU A 668 -19.88 33.95 3.54
CA LEU A 668 -19.04 33.90 2.34
C LEU A 668 -18.46 35.27 2.00
N ILE A 669 -17.15 35.36 1.84
CA ILE A 669 -16.52 36.43 1.06
C ILE A 669 -15.76 35.80 -0.10
N TYR A 670 -15.89 36.35 -1.30
CA TYR A 670 -15.21 35.79 -2.46
C TYR A 670 -14.63 36.86 -3.38
N PHE A 671 -13.53 36.53 -4.04
CA PHE A 671 -12.94 37.32 -5.11
C PHE A 671 -12.82 36.47 -6.38
N ASP A 672 -13.33 37.01 -7.49
CA ASP A 672 -13.19 36.47 -8.83
C ASP A 672 -13.31 37.61 -9.84
N LEU A 673 -12.61 37.49 -10.98
CA LEU A 673 -12.68 38.42 -12.10
C LEU A 673 -14.13 38.55 -12.61
N TYR A 674 -14.89 37.45 -12.56
CA TYR A 674 -16.28 37.41 -12.98
C TYR A 674 -17.24 37.27 -11.78
N GLN A 675 -18.42 37.87 -11.89
CA GLN A 675 -19.44 37.74 -10.85
C GLN A 675 -20.03 36.33 -10.83
N SER A 676 -20.09 35.70 -9.65
CA SER A 676 -20.67 34.36 -9.49
C SER A 676 -22.15 34.43 -9.10
N THR A 677 -23.00 34.93 -10.02
CA THR A 677 -24.43 35.18 -9.75
C THR A 677 -25.18 33.94 -9.23
N ARG A 678 -24.80 32.73 -9.67
CA ARG A 678 -25.43 31.49 -9.20
C ARG A 678 -25.10 31.20 -7.74
N LEU A 679 -23.84 31.42 -7.33
CA LEU A 679 -23.41 31.25 -5.95
C LEU A 679 -24.09 32.29 -5.04
N GLU A 680 -24.14 33.55 -5.48
CA GLU A 680 -24.81 34.65 -4.76
C GLU A 680 -26.29 34.35 -4.51
N LYS A 681 -27.02 33.89 -5.54
CA LYS A 681 -28.42 33.48 -5.42
C LYS A 681 -28.59 32.31 -4.46
N PHE A 682 -27.71 31.32 -4.52
CA PHE A 682 -27.73 30.17 -3.62
C PHE A 682 -27.59 30.61 -2.15
N VAL A 683 -26.55 31.40 -1.82
CA VAL A 683 -26.32 31.84 -0.43
C VAL A 683 -27.45 32.72 0.07
N THR A 684 -28.00 33.59 -0.80
CA THR A 684 -29.18 34.41 -0.47
C THR A 684 -30.39 33.54 -0.10
N ALA A 685 -30.69 32.53 -0.92
CA ALA A 685 -31.82 31.64 -0.68
C ALA A 685 -31.62 30.81 0.60
N TYR A 686 -30.41 30.31 0.84
CA TYR A 686 -30.10 29.56 2.05
C TYR A 686 -30.17 30.45 3.31
N GLY A 687 -29.69 31.70 3.24
CA GLY A 687 -29.84 32.67 4.33
C GLY A 687 -31.31 32.97 4.66
N GLN A 688 -32.17 33.09 3.64
CA GLN A 688 -33.62 33.24 3.83
C GLN A 688 -34.24 31.99 4.47
N PHE A 689 -33.84 30.80 4.04
CA PHE A 689 -34.27 29.53 4.63
C PHE A 689 -33.89 29.44 6.12
N LEU A 690 -32.64 29.75 6.49
CA LEU A 690 -32.21 29.77 7.89
C LEU A 690 -33.04 30.75 8.72
N LYS A 691 -33.26 31.97 8.21
CA LYS A 691 -34.08 32.98 8.88
C LYS A 691 -35.52 32.51 9.10
N ALA A 692 -36.13 31.86 8.11
CA ALA A 692 -37.48 31.30 8.22
C ALA A 692 -37.60 30.19 9.28
N ASN A 693 -36.50 29.50 9.57
CA ASN A 693 -36.41 28.45 10.60
C ASN A 693 -35.90 28.96 11.96
N GLY A 694 -35.81 30.28 12.17
CA GLY A 694 -35.35 30.87 13.44
C GLY A 694 -33.84 30.77 13.68
N GLU A 695 -33.06 30.48 12.63
CA GLU A 695 -31.60 30.43 12.69
C GLU A 695 -30.96 31.76 12.23
N GLN A 696 -29.72 32.00 12.66
CA GLN A 696 -28.94 33.14 12.18
C GLN A 696 -28.65 32.99 10.67
N PRO A 697 -29.07 33.94 9.82
CA PRO A 697 -28.81 33.87 8.40
C PRO A 697 -27.33 34.05 8.10
N VAL A 698 -26.83 33.27 7.15
CA VAL A 698 -25.51 33.51 6.54
C VAL A 698 -25.57 34.67 5.55
N THR A 699 -24.46 35.38 5.39
CA THR A 699 -24.32 36.48 4.42
C THR A 699 -23.28 36.14 3.35
N TRP A 700 -23.30 36.88 2.25
CA TRP A 700 -22.23 36.83 1.26
C TRP A 700 -21.79 38.23 0.82
N LYS A 701 -20.53 38.35 0.41
CA LYS A 701 -19.93 39.57 -0.15
C LYS A 701 -18.99 39.21 -1.29
N ARG A 702 -19.13 39.88 -2.43
CA ARG A 702 -18.09 39.90 -3.48
C ARG A 702 -17.08 40.97 -3.10
N ALA A 703 -15.85 40.56 -2.84
CA ALA A 703 -14.75 41.47 -2.54
C ALA A 703 -14.34 42.25 -3.78
N SER A 704 -13.94 43.50 -3.58
CA SER A 704 -13.38 44.39 -4.60
C SER A 704 -11.95 44.01 -4.98
N SER A 705 -11.25 43.34 -4.07
CA SER A 705 -9.85 42.91 -4.21
C SER A 705 -9.62 41.58 -3.47
N MET A 706 -8.54 40.89 -3.82
CA MET A 706 -8.12 39.69 -3.11
C MET A 706 -7.72 40.01 -1.66
N GLU A 707 -7.05 41.13 -1.43
CA GLU A 707 -6.55 41.55 -0.13
C GLU A 707 -7.70 41.79 0.87
N GLU A 708 -8.87 42.17 0.39
CA GLU A 708 -10.08 42.26 1.22
C GLU A 708 -10.54 40.88 1.72
N VAL A 709 -10.49 39.84 0.86
CA VAL A 709 -10.74 38.44 1.28
C VAL A 709 -9.74 38.03 2.35
N LEU A 710 -8.45 38.29 2.12
CA LEU A 710 -7.37 37.86 3.02
C LEU A 710 -7.49 38.47 4.41
N ARG A 711 -7.92 39.73 4.51
CA ARG A 711 -8.11 40.43 5.80
C ARG A 711 -9.35 39.96 6.56
N GLU A 712 -10.45 39.68 5.86
CA GLU A 712 -11.75 39.43 6.48
C GLU A 712 -12.02 37.94 6.78
N ALA A 713 -11.45 37.01 6.01
CA ALA A 713 -11.73 35.59 6.13
C ALA A 713 -10.97 34.90 7.27
N ASP A 714 -11.60 33.90 7.87
CA ASP A 714 -11.01 32.99 8.86
C ASP A 714 -10.47 31.71 8.20
N LEU A 715 -11.08 31.32 7.08
CA LEU A 715 -10.70 30.18 6.27
C LEU A 715 -10.65 30.60 4.80
N ILE A 716 -9.49 30.56 4.16
CA ILE A 716 -9.27 30.96 2.78
C ILE A 716 -9.00 29.71 1.94
N SER A 717 -9.70 29.53 0.82
CA SER A 717 -9.41 28.47 -0.15
C SER A 717 -9.11 29.03 -1.54
N LEU A 718 -8.03 28.54 -2.15
CA LEU A 718 -7.52 28.97 -3.45
C LEU A 718 -8.00 28.02 -4.56
N HIS A 719 -8.70 28.59 -5.54
CA HIS A 719 -9.15 27.91 -6.76
C HIS A 719 -8.90 28.70 -8.07
N PRO A 720 -7.88 29.56 -8.22
CA PRO A 720 -7.59 30.21 -9.49
C PRO A 720 -7.00 29.21 -10.51
N VAL A 721 -6.92 29.60 -11.78
CA VAL A 721 -6.04 28.94 -12.75
C VAL A 721 -4.62 29.48 -12.56
N LEU A 722 -3.59 28.65 -12.76
CA LEU A 722 -2.19 29.11 -12.75
C LEU A 722 -1.83 29.75 -14.10
N ASP A 723 -1.49 31.03 -14.06
CA ASP A 723 -0.91 31.80 -15.15
C ASP A 723 0.05 32.87 -14.58
N LYS A 724 0.55 33.76 -15.44
CA LYS A 724 1.50 34.82 -15.02
C LYS A 724 0.92 35.78 -13.96
N THR A 725 -0.41 35.95 -13.91
CA THR A 725 -1.10 36.86 -12.99
C THR A 725 -1.38 36.22 -11.64
N THR A 726 -1.40 34.89 -11.58
CA THR A 726 -1.67 34.12 -10.35
C THR A 726 -0.45 33.37 -9.82
N TYR A 727 0.69 33.46 -10.51
CA TYR A 727 1.99 33.02 -10.00
C TYR A 727 2.37 33.83 -8.76
N HIS A 728 2.68 33.13 -7.67
CA HIS A 728 2.94 33.67 -6.32
C HIS A 728 1.88 34.70 -5.90
N LEU A 729 0.62 34.43 -6.26
CA LEU A 729 -0.52 35.23 -5.88
C LEU A 729 -0.57 35.43 -4.36
N VAL A 730 -0.28 34.39 -3.57
CA VAL A 730 -0.07 34.48 -2.12
C VAL A 730 1.43 34.53 -1.84
N ASN A 731 1.94 35.74 -1.66
CA ASN A 731 3.33 36.02 -1.32
C ASN A 731 3.48 36.39 0.16
N LYS A 732 4.71 36.74 0.58
CA LYS A 732 5.03 37.17 1.95
C LYS A 732 4.13 38.28 2.46
N GLU A 733 3.91 39.33 1.66
CA GLU A 733 3.11 40.49 2.08
C GLU A 733 1.65 40.10 2.31
N ARG A 734 1.08 39.28 1.43
CA ARG A 734 -0.31 38.81 1.52
C ARG A 734 -0.53 37.80 2.63
N LEU A 735 0.44 36.93 2.92
CA LEU A 735 0.42 36.07 4.11
C LEU A 735 0.32 36.91 5.38
N ALA A 736 1.10 38.00 5.47
CA ALA A 736 1.06 38.92 6.61
C ALA A 736 -0.27 39.67 6.79
N MET A 737 -1.11 39.76 5.75
CA MET A 737 -2.44 40.40 5.83
C MET A 737 -3.50 39.50 6.44
N MET A 738 -3.26 38.18 6.48
CA MET A 738 -4.23 37.21 6.98
C MET A 738 -4.36 37.30 8.50
N LYS A 739 -5.49 36.83 9.04
CA LYS A 739 -5.66 36.72 10.50
C LYS A 739 -4.63 35.75 11.08
N LYS A 740 -4.19 36.00 12.31
CA LYS A 740 -3.19 35.18 13.02
C LYS A 740 -3.55 33.70 13.13
N GLU A 741 -4.85 33.39 13.19
CA GLU A 741 -5.38 32.02 13.27
C GLU A 741 -6.05 31.57 11.96
N ALA A 742 -5.81 32.29 10.86
CA ALA A 742 -6.41 31.94 9.58
C ALA A 742 -5.96 30.54 9.13
N ILE A 743 -6.85 29.89 8.39
CA ILE A 743 -6.57 28.62 7.71
C ILE A 743 -6.48 28.90 6.22
N LEU A 744 -5.39 28.52 5.57
CA LEU A 744 -5.20 28.65 4.12
C LEU A 744 -5.19 27.27 3.45
N VAL A 745 -6.05 27.08 2.44
CA VAL A 745 -6.16 25.82 1.70
C VAL A 745 -5.82 26.03 0.23
N ASN A 746 -4.98 25.15 -0.33
CA ASN A 746 -4.64 25.16 -1.75
C ASN A 746 -4.84 23.78 -2.38
N CYS A 747 -5.87 23.67 -3.21
CA CYS A 747 -6.13 22.55 -4.11
C CYS A 747 -6.15 23.00 -5.58
N SER A 748 -5.50 24.14 -5.90
CA SER A 748 -5.35 24.64 -7.26
C SER A 748 -4.02 24.20 -7.85
N ARG A 749 -2.96 24.99 -7.65
CA ARG A 749 -1.60 24.75 -8.13
C ARG A 749 -0.61 25.28 -7.10
N GLY A 750 0.50 24.58 -6.92
CA GLY A 750 1.53 24.95 -5.94
C GLY A 750 2.06 26.37 -6.13
N PRO A 751 2.51 26.76 -7.35
CA PRO A 751 3.05 28.10 -7.62
C PRO A 751 2.07 29.27 -7.47
N VAL A 752 0.83 29.04 -7.04
CA VAL A 752 -0.07 30.12 -6.60
C VAL A 752 0.38 30.71 -5.26
N ILE A 753 1.10 29.92 -4.45
CA ILE A 753 1.70 30.35 -3.20
C ILE A 753 3.23 30.41 -3.39
N ASP A 754 3.87 31.46 -2.90
CA ASP A 754 5.30 31.45 -2.63
C ASP A 754 5.55 30.54 -1.41
N GLU A 755 5.98 29.31 -1.67
CA GLU A 755 6.07 28.26 -0.66
C GLU A 755 7.22 28.52 0.33
N GLU A 756 8.25 29.27 -0.09
CA GLU A 756 9.32 29.69 0.82
C GLU A 756 8.80 30.72 1.83
N ALA A 757 8.05 31.72 1.34
CA ALA A 757 7.37 32.66 2.21
C ALA A 757 6.38 31.96 3.15
N LEU A 758 5.67 30.94 2.67
CA LEU A 758 4.73 30.15 3.47
C LEU A 758 5.42 29.41 4.61
N VAL A 759 6.54 28.71 4.35
CA VAL A 759 7.29 27.99 5.38
C VAL A 759 7.77 28.94 6.47
N ASN A 760 8.28 30.12 6.10
CA ASN A 760 8.70 31.14 7.06
C ASN A 760 7.51 31.65 7.88
N HIS A 761 6.37 31.92 7.23
CA HIS A 761 5.17 32.39 7.90
C HIS A 761 4.60 31.37 8.90
N LEU A 762 4.56 30.08 8.53
CA LEU A 762 4.10 28.98 9.41
C LEU A 762 4.96 28.84 10.66
N ARG A 763 6.27 29.04 10.53
CA ARG A 763 7.22 28.97 11.65
C ARG A 763 7.03 30.14 12.62
N GLU A 764 6.78 31.34 12.10
CA GLU A 764 6.56 32.54 12.90
C GLU A 764 5.17 32.61 13.54
N ASN A 765 4.18 31.88 12.98
CA ASN A 765 2.77 31.95 13.39
C ASN A 765 2.19 30.55 13.70
N PRO A 766 2.40 30.00 14.91
CA PRO A 766 1.98 28.64 15.27
C PRO A 766 0.46 28.38 15.20
N MET A 767 -0.36 29.43 15.23
CA MET A 767 -1.82 29.34 15.16
C MET A 767 -2.36 29.45 13.73
N PHE A 768 -1.57 29.95 12.79
CA PHE A 768 -1.89 29.93 11.38
C PHE A 768 -1.74 28.50 10.87
N ARG A 769 -2.68 28.03 10.04
CA ARG A 769 -2.68 26.64 9.57
C ARG A 769 -2.86 26.55 8.07
N VAL A 770 -2.33 25.49 7.46
CA VAL A 770 -2.47 25.25 6.03
C VAL A 770 -2.95 23.84 5.72
N GLY A 771 -3.70 23.72 4.63
CA GLY A 771 -4.00 22.45 3.97
C GLY A 771 -3.57 22.51 2.50
N LEU A 772 -2.59 21.71 2.11
CA LEU A 772 -1.95 21.77 0.79
C LEU A 772 -2.10 20.42 0.09
N ASP A 773 -2.68 20.45 -1.11
CA ASP A 773 -2.71 19.32 -2.04
C ASP A 773 -1.62 19.43 -3.11
N VAL A 774 -1.05 20.62 -3.30
CA VAL A 774 -0.19 20.94 -4.46
C VAL A 774 1.03 21.75 -4.03
N PHE A 775 2.16 21.54 -4.72
CA PHE A 775 3.48 22.10 -4.36
C PHE A 775 4.17 22.75 -5.55
N GLU A 776 5.08 23.70 -5.31
CA GLU A 776 5.77 24.41 -6.40
C GLU A 776 6.57 23.48 -7.31
N GLU A 777 7.24 22.49 -6.72
CA GLU A 777 8.17 21.58 -7.41
C GLU A 777 7.80 20.11 -7.16
N GLU A 778 6.57 19.71 -7.49
CA GLU A 778 6.12 18.31 -7.32
C GLU A 778 7.07 17.30 -7.99
N PRO A 779 7.49 16.23 -7.28
CA PRO A 779 6.93 15.69 -6.03
C PRO A 779 7.56 16.24 -4.74
N PHE A 780 8.41 17.27 -4.83
CA PHE A 780 9.10 17.84 -3.69
C PHE A 780 8.28 18.94 -3.01
N MET A 781 8.36 18.96 -1.69
CA MET A 781 7.95 20.10 -0.88
C MET A 781 9.17 20.99 -0.64
N LYS A 782 8.95 22.29 -0.49
CA LYS A 782 9.96 23.26 -0.07
C LYS A 782 10.56 22.80 1.27
N PRO A 783 11.91 22.88 1.43
CA PRO A 783 12.58 22.50 2.66
C PRO A 783 11.98 23.18 3.91
N GLY A 784 11.77 22.39 4.96
CA GLY A 784 11.19 22.85 6.23
C GLY A 784 9.68 22.74 6.32
N LEU A 785 8.94 22.58 5.21
CA LEU A 785 7.48 22.40 5.25
C LEU A 785 7.08 21.11 5.98
N ALA A 786 7.85 20.02 5.79
CA ALA A 786 7.60 18.72 6.42
C ALA A 786 7.68 18.75 7.96
N ASP A 787 8.36 19.75 8.54
CA ASP A 787 8.51 19.91 9.99
C ASP A 787 7.36 20.72 10.62
N MET A 788 6.51 21.35 9.80
CA MET A 788 5.45 22.26 10.26
C MET A 788 4.21 21.46 10.68
N LYS A 789 3.99 21.32 12.00
CA LYS A 789 2.82 20.63 12.57
C LYS A 789 1.48 21.30 12.24
N ASN A 790 1.52 22.60 11.97
CA ASN A 790 0.39 23.41 11.51
C ASN A 790 0.20 23.36 9.97
N ALA A 791 0.90 22.47 9.27
CA ALA A 791 0.68 22.18 7.85
C ALA A 791 0.15 20.76 7.66
N ILE A 792 -0.94 20.65 6.91
CA ILE A 792 -1.46 19.38 6.40
C ILE A 792 -1.11 19.32 4.93
N VAL A 793 -0.44 18.24 4.53
CA VAL A 793 0.07 18.05 3.18
C VAL A 793 -0.41 16.71 2.62
N VAL A 794 -0.90 16.71 1.39
CA VAL A 794 -1.30 15.50 0.66
C VAL A 794 -0.79 15.57 -0.79
N PRO A 795 -0.46 14.43 -1.43
CA PRO A 795 0.30 14.43 -2.69
C PRO A 795 -0.62 14.52 -3.92
N HIS A 796 -1.21 15.68 -4.17
CA HIS A 796 -2.00 16.01 -5.37
C HIS A 796 -3.13 14.99 -5.66
N ILE A 797 -3.96 14.76 -4.65
CA ILE A 797 -5.05 13.77 -4.63
C ILE A 797 -6.44 14.41 -4.77
N ALA A 798 -6.56 15.70 -5.10
CA ALA A 798 -7.84 16.40 -5.28
C ALA A 798 -8.89 15.68 -6.13
N SER A 799 -8.46 14.98 -7.18
CA SER A 799 -9.37 14.24 -8.08
C SER A 799 -9.36 12.72 -7.85
N ALA A 800 -8.70 12.24 -6.79
CA ALA A 800 -8.43 10.82 -6.55
C ALA A 800 -9.61 10.07 -5.90
N SER A 801 -10.81 10.18 -6.49
CA SER A 801 -11.89 9.21 -6.26
C SER A 801 -11.94 8.23 -7.43
N LYS A 802 -12.38 6.98 -7.17
CA LYS A 802 -12.53 5.98 -8.24
C LYS A 802 -13.44 6.51 -9.36
N TRP A 803 -14.62 7.00 -8.98
CA TRP A 803 -15.61 7.53 -9.92
C TRP A 803 -15.06 8.67 -10.77
N THR A 804 -14.37 9.63 -10.15
CA THR A 804 -13.78 10.76 -10.88
C THR A 804 -12.67 10.33 -11.81
N ARG A 805 -11.73 9.46 -11.37
CA ARG A 805 -10.62 9.03 -12.23
C ARG A 805 -11.09 8.20 -13.42
N GLU A 806 -12.07 7.32 -13.23
CA GLU A 806 -12.68 6.55 -14.32
C GLU A 806 -13.47 7.46 -15.28
N GLY A 807 -14.16 8.46 -14.75
CA GLY A 807 -14.85 9.47 -15.54
C GLY A 807 -13.88 10.36 -16.34
N MET A 808 -12.78 10.78 -15.74
CA MET A 808 -11.71 11.52 -16.44
C MET A 808 -11.12 10.70 -17.59
N ALA A 809 -10.79 9.42 -17.35
CA ALA A 809 -10.31 8.52 -18.39
C ALA A 809 -11.33 8.38 -19.54
N THR A 810 -12.62 8.29 -19.18
CA THR A 810 -13.73 8.24 -20.15
C THR A 810 -13.79 9.50 -21.01
N LEU A 811 -13.79 10.69 -20.40
CA LEU A 811 -13.80 11.96 -21.14
C LEU A 811 -12.55 12.11 -22.01
N ALA A 812 -11.38 11.73 -21.49
CA ALA A 812 -10.12 11.83 -22.21
C ALA A 812 -10.12 10.98 -23.47
N ALA A 813 -10.61 9.74 -23.38
CA ALA A 813 -10.79 8.84 -24.52
C ALA A 813 -11.81 9.38 -25.53
N LEU A 814 -12.94 9.91 -25.05
CA LEU A 814 -14.00 10.47 -25.90
C LEU A 814 -13.55 11.72 -26.66
N ASN A 815 -12.68 12.55 -26.08
CA ASN A 815 -12.04 13.65 -26.81
C ASN A 815 -11.19 13.12 -27.97
N VAL A 816 -10.34 12.12 -27.73
CA VAL A 816 -9.45 11.57 -28.78
C VAL A 816 -10.27 10.94 -29.91
N VAL A 817 -11.17 10.02 -29.59
CA VAL A 817 -11.94 9.31 -30.63
C VAL A 817 -12.92 10.22 -31.34
N GLY A 818 -13.54 11.17 -30.63
CA GLY A 818 -14.43 12.15 -31.22
C GLY A 818 -13.73 12.95 -32.32
N ARG A 819 -12.49 13.37 -32.09
CA ARG A 819 -11.69 14.08 -33.10
C ARG A 819 -11.17 13.18 -34.21
N ILE A 820 -10.82 11.94 -33.93
CA ILE A 820 -10.46 10.95 -34.96
C ILE A 820 -11.62 10.71 -35.93
N LYS A 821 -12.85 10.65 -35.40
CA LYS A 821 -14.10 10.39 -36.13
C LYS A 821 -14.75 11.62 -36.76
N GLY A 822 -14.32 12.82 -36.39
CA GLY A 822 -14.92 14.07 -36.87
C GLY A 822 -16.24 14.43 -36.19
N TYR A 823 -16.45 14.02 -34.94
CA TYR A 823 -17.62 14.38 -34.16
C TYR A 823 -17.60 15.86 -33.74
N PRO A 824 -18.79 16.48 -33.61
CA PRO A 824 -18.92 17.86 -33.12
C PRO A 824 -18.35 18.03 -31.71
N ILE A 825 -18.06 19.26 -31.34
CA ILE A 825 -17.61 19.60 -29.99
C ILE A 825 -18.85 19.83 -29.12
N TRP A 826 -18.82 19.32 -27.90
CA TRP A 826 -19.91 19.47 -26.96
C TRP A 826 -20.09 20.96 -26.59
N SER A 827 -21.33 21.43 -26.61
CA SER A 827 -21.65 22.85 -26.46
C SER A 827 -21.45 23.37 -25.03
N ASP A 828 -21.51 22.48 -24.04
CA ASP A 828 -21.42 22.85 -22.63
C ASP A 828 -20.46 21.91 -21.86
N PRO A 829 -19.15 22.24 -21.81
CA PRO A 829 -18.16 21.40 -21.12
C PRO A 829 -18.39 21.32 -19.59
N ASN A 830 -19.42 21.98 -19.06
CA ASN A 830 -19.81 21.88 -17.65
C ASN A 830 -20.82 20.78 -17.37
N ARG A 831 -21.52 20.28 -18.39
CA ARG A 831 -22.53 19.22 -18.26
C ARG A 831 -22.05 17.98 -18.98
N VAL A 832 -21.20 17.24 -18.26
CA VAL A 832 -20.54 16.03 -18.77
C VAL A 832 -21.21 14.73 -18.35
N ASP A 833 -22.25 14.79 -17.51
CA ASP A 833 -23.04 13.64 -17.05
C ASP A 833 -23.51 12.72 -18.19
N PRO A 834 -23.94 13.25 -19.36
CA PRO A 834 -24.32 12.39 -20.49
C PRO A 834 -23.20 11.48 -21.00
N PHE A 835 -21.93 11.89 -20.87
CA PHE A 835 -20.78 11.06 -21.25
C PHE A 835 -20.40 10.04 -20.16
N LEU A 836 -20.84 10.27 -18.93
CA LEU A 836 -20.46 9.49 -17.74
C LEU A 836 -21.51 8.46 -17.35
N ASN A 837 -22.71 8.47 -17.92
CA ASN A 837 -23.75 7.47 -17.64
C ASN A 837 -23.34 6.09 -18.16
N GLU A 838 -23.06 5.13 -17.26
CA GLU A 838 -22.62 3.77 -17.62
C GLU A 838 -23.70 2.94 -18.32
N ASN A 839 -24.98 3.28 -18.13
CA ASN A 839 -26.11 2.56 -18.70
C ASN A 839 -26.54 3.10 -20.08
N ALA A 840 -25.80 4.04 -20.63
CA ALA A 840 -26.11 4.67 -21.91
C ALA A 840 -24.85 4.86 -22.77
N SER A 841 -25.05 4.78 -24.09
CA SER A 841 -24.01 5.19 -25.03
C SER A 841 -23.74 6.69 -24.89
N PRO A 842 -22.47 7.12 -24.82
CA PRO A 842 -22.14 8.53 -24.74
C PRO A 842 -22.57 9.24 -26.04
N PRO A 843 -22.87 10.55 -25.99
CA PRO A 843 -23.10 11.34 -27.19
C PRO A 843 -21.94 11.25 -28.18
N ASN A 844 -22.25 11.25 -29.49
CA ASN A 844 -21.26 11.36 -30.56
C ASN A 844 -20.71 12.79 -30.64
N ALA A 845 -19.99 13.21 -29.61
CA ALA A 845 -19.39 14.53 -29.49
C ALA A 845 -18.07 14.44 -28.71
N SER A 846 -17.17 15.40 -28.93
CA SER A 846 -15.96 15.58 -28.11
C SER A 846 -16.33 16.36 -26.84
N PRO A 847 -16.21 15.79 -25.63
CA PRO A 847 -16.64 16.45 -24.40
C PRO A 847 -16.01 17.82 -24.14
N SER A 848 -14.72 17.98 -24.43
CA SER A 848 -14.02 19.23 -24.26
C SER A 848 -12.77 19.32 -25.14
N ILE A 849 -12.69 20.39 -25.95
CA ILE A 849 -11.51 20.72 -26.75
C ILE A 849 -11.13 22.16 -26.45
N VAL A 850 -9.96 22.36 -25.86
CA VAL A 850 -9.45 23.64 -25.37
C VAL A 850 -9.22 24.63 -26.52
N ASN A 851 -8.71 24.14 -27.65
CA ASN A 851 -8.40 24.95 -28.84
C ASN A 851 -9.47 24.86 -29.96
N SER A 852 -10.72 24.58 -29.60
CA SER A 852 -11.82 24.43 -30.56
C SER A 852 -11.94 25.59 -31.56
N LYS A 853 -11.86 26.83 -31.06
CA LYS A 853 -11.95 28.06 -31.86
C LYS A 853 -10.84 28.18 -32.90
N ALA A 854 -9.62 27.78 -32.57
CA ALA A 854 -8.46 27.88 -33.48
C ALA A 854 -8.54 26.85 -34.62
N LEU A 855 -9.22 25.72 -34.38
CA LEU A 855 -9.36 24.61 -35.34
C LEU A 855 -10.54 24.77 -36.30
N GLY A 856 -11.28 25.90 -36.23
CA GLY A 856 -12.32 26.25 -37.19
C GLY A 856 -13.56 25.35 -37.19
N ASN A 857 -13.96 24.81 -36.03
CA ASN A 857 -15.18 23.96 -35.88
C ASN A 857 -16.31 24.68 -35.16
#